data_AF-A0A5N5DPW7-F1
#
_entry.id   AF-A0A5N5DPW7-F1
#
_cell.length_a   1.000
_cell.length_b   1.000
_cell.length_c   1.000
_cell.angle_alpha   90.00
_cell.angle_beta   90.00
_cell.angle_gamma   90.00
#
_symmetry.space_group_name_H-M   'P 1'
#
loop_
_entity.id
_entity.type
_entity.pdbx_description
1 polymer ?
#
loop_
_entity_poly.entity_id
_entity_poly.type
_entity_poly.pdbx_seq_one_letter_code
_entity_poly.pdbx_strand_id
1 'polypeptide(L)'
;MAPDLNGISRNFIKNGRWDYSTPGSAGYHIPDMLLDDPATRKVKVLTIGAGFSGIMLAYQIQKSCENVEFKIYEKNEDMGGTWLENRYPGCACDIPSHAYTYNFALNPDWPRYHSYAPDIWKYLDKVCEVFDLRKYMTFNTEVIEARWNDDAGKWHVRLRQTDGAGNAREFEEECDVLLYATGILNNFKWPDLPGLKDRFKGRVVHTARWPKDYQQRQWAGERVAVIGSGASSIQTVPHMQPHVQHLDVFVRTGVWFVQMTENAEQIVEYPDEMKDAFRRDPRKMVAHAKSIEDQVNDIFEVMYAGSAKQKEAQDTMRARMQKWIRDPRLVEGFTPRFEIGCRRVTPGDPYMEAVTKDNVDVHFTAVERLTEDGVVGADGVERKCDTVVCATGFDVTYRPRFPVVGKNGVNLAEKWKDAPESYLGITVPDMPNFFMYIGPTWPVENGSVAGPLGEVVKYTIKCIKKMQKEHIKSFVPKQDVTDLFNEHTQEWYKHTVWKDSCRSWYKNNDTGRINAVWPGSSLHYMQTIQEPRYEDYEIQYQNGRNMWAFLGMGLTRESKTPGADLSPYLNVKEIDPKWLEAIGADSDAPRKASIEELSKSTLIQGLLVLNYPDYEFQRWHGTLLHIAIVVVSFLVNTVTKPLLPAIELFFFGLHVTGFLALMVPLVVMAPKASADEVFATFYNGGGWSTDGLSFFIGLSATMFAFIGCDAASHLAEEIQHASTTIPRSMFASITLNGILGLCTVIAIAFCLGSDPSSILSTPTGYPLIQMFANATSPGNENFRAATAMCSIIILACIAATINVLTSASRMLWAFARERGLPFSSWLSRVHNGPWATTTNENSSSSTNKHSNTVPFNAVLTSSIIASLLSLINIGSAVAFNAFTSLVVVASFATFILSASTLLLKRIRHRRRHSTENDDSNDIPLGAFNLGSNATGIPIIVASIAYSLLGAFFSLWPPAPDPKPEELNWSGVVFGGGVVWSLLYWAVWGRKVYTGPVLEINPQR
;
A
#
# COMPACT_ATOMS: atom_id res chain seq x y z
N MET A 1 45.71 -6.99 -5.02
CA MET A 1 46.36 -7.80 -3.95
C MET A 1 46.62 -6.88 -2.78
N ALA A 2 46.04 -7.17 -1.61
CA ALA A 2 46.49 -6.50 -0.39
C ALA A 2 47.99 -6.79 -0.24
N PRO A 3 48.83 -5.77 0.03
CA PRO A 3 50.26 -6.00 0.12
C PRO A 3 50.55 -6.99 1.25
N ASP A 4 51.40 -7.98 1.00
CA ASP A 4 51.85 -8.92 2.04
C ASP A 4 52.46 -8.09 3.16
N LEU A 5 51.83 -8.10 4.33
CA LEU A 5 52.30 -7.33 5.49
C LEU A 5 53.75 -7.72 5.84
N ASN A 6 54.15 -8.97 5.58
CA ASN A 6 55.53 -9.42 5.75
C ASN A 6 56.46 -8.79 4.71
N GLY A 7 55.99 -8.53 3.49
CA GLY A 7 56.72 -7.83 2.42
C GLY A 7 56.82 -6.31 2.62
N ILE A 8 55.76 -5.65 3.10
CA ILE A 8 55.75 -4.23 3.47
C ILE A 8 56.75 -3.96 4.60
N SER A 9 56.81 -4.87 5.58
CA SER A 9 57.58 -4.73 6.82
C SER A 9 59.04 -4.30 6.62
N ARG A 10 59.69 -4.69 5.51
CA ARG A 10 61.12 -4.46 5.30
C ARG A 10 61.53 -2.98 5.23
N ASN A 11 60.63 -2.10 4.82
CA ASN A 11 60.89 -0.65 4.72
C ASN A 11 60.41 0.15 5.94
N PHE A 12 59.61 -0.46 6.84
CA PHE A 12 58.97 0.22 7.97
C PHE A 12 59.34 -0.39 9.34
N ILE A 13 60.25 -1.35 9.33
CA ILE A 13 60.91 -1.90 10.52
C ILE A 13 62.17 -1.07 10.81
N LYS A 14 62.15 -0.29 11.89
CA LYS A 14 63.33 0.40 12.42
C LYS A 14 63.87 -0.40 13.60
N ASN A 15 65.15 -0.79 13.56
CA ASN A 15 65.79 -1.60 14.62
C ASN A 15 65.04 -2.91 14.96
N GLY A 16 64.45 -3.58 13.96
CA GLY A 16 63.72 -4.83 14.19
C GLY A 16 62.33 -4.67 14.81
N ARG A 17 61.81 -3.43 14.94
CA ARG A 17 60.45 -3.14 15.41
C ARG A 17 59.67 -2.29 14.41
N TRP A 18 58.36 -2.51 14.37
CA TRP A 18 57.42 -1.67 13.64
C TRP A 18 57.38 -0.25 14.25
N ASP A 19 57.47 0.76 13.41
CA ASP A 19 57.31 2.15 13.83
C ASP A 19 55.81 2.47 13.99
N TYR A 20 55.37 2.65 15.24
CA TYR A 20 54.03 3.11 15.61
C TYR A 20 54.05 4.51 16.24
N SER A 21 55.18 5.21 16.16
CA SER A 21 55.38 6.45 16.92
C SER A 21 54.52 7.61 16.42
N THR A 22 54.18 7.64 15.12
CA THR A 22 53.34 8.66 14.51
C THR A 22 52.32 8.06 13.52
N PRO A 23 51.10 8.62 13.41
CA PRO A 23 50.15 8.22 12.37
C PRO A 23 50.76 8.29 10.97
N GLY A 24 50.54 7.25 10.17
CA GLY A 24 51.04 7.17 8.79
C GLY A 24 52.52 6.86 8.63
N SER A 25 53.25 6.54 9.70
CA SER A 25 54.63 6.02 9.65
C SER A 25 54.80 4.78 8.75
N ALA A 26 53.75 3.97 8.59
CA ALA A 26 53.70 2.85 7.64
C ALA A 26 53.33 3.28 6.19
N GLY A 27 53.19 4.57 5.91
CA GLY A 27 52.87 5.17 4.61
C GLY A 27 51.38 5.26 4.26
N TYR A 28 50.47 4.79 5.13
CA TYR A 28 49.02 4.90 4.94
C TYR A 28 48.43 5.88 5.96
N HIS A 29 47.79 6.94 5.47
CA HIS A 29 47.03 7.87 6.30
C HIS A 29 45.54 7.55 6.19
N ILE A 30 44.89 7.38 7.34
CA ILE A 30 43.44 7.18 7.41
C ILE A 30 42.76 8.53 7.15
N PRO A 31 41.78 8.60 6.24
CA PRO A 31 41.02 9.83 6.02
C PRO A 31 40.16 10.17 7.24
N ASP A 32 40.06 11.46 7.57
CA ASP A 32 39.15 11.95 8.60
C ASP A 32 37.74 12.09 8.01
N MET A 33 36.96 11.04 8.15
CA MET A 33 35.61 10.93 7.61
C MET A 33 34.73 10.05 8.50
N LEU A 34 33.42 10.20 8.37
CA LEU A 34 32.43 9.41 9.09
C LEU A 34 31.99 8.21 8.25
N LEU A 35 31.82 7.06 8.91
CA LEU A 35 31.21 5.88 8.30
C LEU A 35 29.77 6.19 7.89
N ASP A 36 29.37 5.70 6.71
CA ASP A 36 28.02 5.81 6.17
C ASP A 36 27.48 7.24 5.92
N ASP A 37 28.34 8.26 5.98
CA ASP A 37 27.94 9.65 5.72
C ASP A 37 28.04 10.01 4.23
N PRO A 38 26.92 10.30 3.53
CA PRO A 38 26.93 10.66 2.12
C PRO A 38 27.65 12.00 1.84
N ALA A 39 27.89 12.85 2.85
CA ALA A 39 28.66 14.09 2.68
C ALA A 39 30.14 13.84 2.34
N THR A 40 30.67 12.67 2.68
CA THR A 40 32.10 12.34 2.54
C THR A 40 32.55 12.15 1.09
N ARG A 41 31.61 11.84 0.19
CA ARG A 41 31.87 11.75 -1.25
C ARG A 41 30.74 12.32 -2.09
N LYS A 42 31.09 13.35 -2.84
CA LYS A 42 30.26 13.85 -3.94
C LYS A 42 30.34 12.88 -5.12
N VAL A 43 29.18 12.48 -5.67
CA VAL A 43 29.09 11.64 -6.87
C VAL A 43 28.41 12.44 -7.97
N LYS A 44 29.03 12.50 -9.16
CA LYS A 44 28.46 13.14 -10.34
C LYS A 44 27.84 12.09 -11.25
N VAL A 45 26.56 12.25 -11.56
CA VAL A 45 25.76 11.32 -12.34
C VAL A 45 25.27 12.04 -13.60
N LEU A 46 25.51 11.45 -14.76
CA LEU A 46 25.03 11.95 -16.04
C LEU A 46 24.08 10.94 -16.67
N THR A 47 22.87 11.38 -17.01
CA THR A 47 21.90 10.59 -17.76
C THR A 47 21.80 11.07 -19.20
N ILE A 48 21.70 10.11 -20.12
CA ILE A 48 21.52 10.37 -21.55
C ILE A 48 20.06 10.04 -21.90
N GLY A 49 19.26 11.08 -22.18
CA GLY A 49 17.84 10.98 -22.53
C GLY A 49 16.90 11.47 -21.43
N ALA A 50 15.96 12.35 -21.80
CA ALA A 50 14.88 12.88 -20.97
C ALA A 50 13.51 12.27 -21.35
N GLY A 51 13.51 10.97 -21.68
CA GLY A 51 12.29 10.18 -21.85
C GLY A 51 11.75 9.65 -20.52
N PHE A 52 10.84 8.66 -20.60
CA PHE A 52 10.19 8.04 -19.43
C PHE A 52 11.20 7.57 -18.36
N SER A 53 12.29 6.91 -18.76
CA SER A 53 13.34 6.46 -17.83
C SER A 53 14.12 7.62 -17.20
N GLY A 54 14.50 8.64 -17.98
CA GLY A 54 15.27 9.80 -17.49
C GLY A 54 14.50 10.62 -16.46
N ILE A 55 13.18 10.80 -16.67
CA ILE A 55 12.30 11.50 -15.73
C ILE A 55 12.17 10.73 -14.41
N MET A 56 11.97 9.41 -14.46
CA MET A 56 11.92 8.57 -13.26
C MET A 56 13.23 8.63 -12.46
N LEU A 57 14.38 8.62 -13.15
CA LEU A 57 15.69 8.78 -12.53
C LEU A 57 15.85 10.12 -11.83
N ALA A 58 15.44 11.22 -12.47
CA ALA A 58 15.49 12.55 -11.88
C ALA A 58 14.73 12.61 -10.55
N TYR A 59 13.50 12.07 -10.54
CA TYR A 59 12.69 11.99 -9.33
C TYR A 59 13.37 11.18 -8.23
N GLN A 60 13.84 9.97 -8.54
CA GLN A 60 14.40 9.06 -7.54
C GLN A 60 15.75 9.53 -7.00
N ILE A 61 16.64 10.09 -7.83
CA ILE A 61 17.90 10.68 -7.39
C ILE A 61 17.62 11.88 -6.48
N GLN A 62 16.72 12.78 -6.88
CA GLN A 62 16.35 13.96 -6.07
C GLN A 62 15.77 13.56 -4.69
N LYS A 63 14.98 12.49 -4.64
CA LYS A 63 14.31 12.05 -3.40
C LYS A 63 15.19 11.20 -2.50
N SER A 64 16.09 10.40 -3.07
CA SER A 64 16.75 9.32 -2.34
C SER A 64 18.23 9.56 -2.10
N CYS A 65 18.90 10.44 -2.84
CA CYS A 65 20.34 10.66 -2.75
C CYS A 65 20.67 12.02 -2.16
N GLU A 66 21.72 12.06 -1.35
CA GLU A 66 22.34 13.29 -0.83
C GLU A 66 23.70 13.48 -1.52
N ASN A 67 24.18 14.71 -1.64
CA ASN A 67 25.52 15.01 -2.19
C ASN A 67 25.78 14.42 -3.60
N VAL A 68 24.74 14.38 -4.45
CA VAL A 68 24.84 13.96 -5.85
C VAL A 68 24.67 15.17 -6.78
N GLU A 69 25.61 15.36 -7.70
CA GLU A 69 25.46 16.31 -8.81
C GLU A 69 24.86 15.58 -10.01
N PHE A 70 23.68 16.01 -10.46
CA PHE A 70 22.92 15.29 -11.48
C PHE A 70 22.63 16.17 -12.70
N LYS A 71 22.86 15.62 -13.90
CA LYS A 71 22.51 16.24 -15.19
C LYS A 71 21.92 15.23 -16.16
N ILE A 72 20.95 15.65 -16.96
CA ILE A 72 20.34 14.92 -18.06
C ILE A 72 20.60 15.70 -19.35
N TYR A 73 21.12 15.03 -20.39
CA TYR A 73 21.23 15.61 -21.73
C TYR A 73 20.25 14.93 -22.69
N GLU A 74 19.48 15.74 -23.41
CA GLU A 74 18.45 15.30 -24.36
C GLU A 74 18.69 15.92 -25.73
N LYS A 75 18.72 15.08 -26.77
CA LYS A 75 18.98 15.51 -28.15
C LYS A 75 17.81 16.31 -28.72
N ASN A 76 16.60 16.04 -28.26
CA ASN A 76 15.39 16.69 -28.75
C ASN A 76 15.20 18.07 -28.13
N GLU A 77 14.27 18.84 -28.73
CA GLU A 77 13.91 20.19 -28.29
C GLU A 77 13.20 20.22 -26.92
N ASP A 78 12.70 19.08 -26.46
CA ASP A 78 11.96 18.94 -25.20
C ASP A 78 12.04 17.50 -24.65
N MET A 79 11.45 17.25 -23.49
CA MET A 79 11.33 15.95 -22.83
C MET A 79 10.24 15.08 -23.48
N GLY A 80 10.25 13.78 -23.14
CA GLY A 80 9.20 12.82 -23.50
C GLY A 80 9.67 11.65 -24.35
N GLY A 81 10.87 11.73 -24.95
CA GLY A 81 11.48 10.65 -25.72
C GLY A 81 10.56 10.14 -26.85
N THR A 82 10.22 8.86 -26.82
CA THR A 82 9.31 8.21 -27.78
C THR A 82 8.01 8.99 -28.01
N TRP A 83 7.43 9.57 -26.94
CA TRP A 83 6.16 10.29 -26.99
C TRP A 83 6.28 11.70 -27.57
N LEU A 84 7.50 12.23 -27.68
CA LEU A 84 7.80 13.46 -28.39
C LEU A 84 8.15 13.20 -29.86
N GLU A 85 8.86 12.10 -30.16
CA GLU A 85 9.33 11.77 -31.51
C GLU A 85 8.25 11.15 -32.40
N ASN A 86 7.49 10.18 -31.89
CA ASN A 86 6.48 9.47 -32.67
C ASN A 86 5.19 10.28 -32.70
N ARG A 87 4.85 10.80 -33.89
CA ARG A 87 3.68 11.69 -34.10
C ARG A 87 2.79 11.25 -35.24
N TYR A 88 2.91 10.00 -35.67
CA TYR A 88 2.05 9.46 -36.72
C TYR A 88 0.58 9.41 -36.24
N PRO A 89 -0.39 9.44 -37.17
CA PRO A 89 -1.82 9.47 -36.82
C PRO A 89 -2.19 8.25 -35.97
N GLY A 90 -2.87 8.48 -34.84
CA GLY A 90 -3.26 7.41 -33.93
C GLY A 90 -2.16 6.83 -33.04
N CYS A 91 -0.97 7.44 -32.99
CA CYS A 91 0.11 6.98 -32.10
C CYS A 91 -0.37 6.95 -30.63
N ALA A 92 -0.41 5.76 -30.05
CA ALA A 92 -0.93 5.49 -28.70
C ALA A 92 -0.08 4.45 -27.97
N CYS A 93 -0.24 4.37 -26.65
CA CYS A 93 0.31 3.27 -25.87
C CYS A 93 -0.58 2.02 -25.99
N ASP A 94 0.05 0.88 -26.28
CA ASP A 94 -0.63 -0.41 -26.34
C ASP A 94 -0.94 -0.99 -24.94
N ILE A 95 -0.40 -0.37 -23.87
CA ILE A 95 -0.75 -0.67 -22.47
C ILE A 95 -1.76 0.39 -22.00
N PRO A 96 -2.81 0.00 -21.24
CA PRO A 96 -3.76 0.97 -20.72
C PRO A 96 -3.11 2.03 -19.85
N SER A 97 -3.59 3.27 -19.95
CA SER A 97 -2.93 4.46 -19.42
C SER A 97 -2.75 4.43 -17.89
N HIS A 98 -3.70 3.85 -17.15
CA HIS A 98 -3.60 3.71 -15.69
C HIS A 98 -2.61 2.61 -15.24
N ALA A 99 -2.17 1.72 -16.13
CA ALA A 99 -1.04 0.81 -15.91
C ALA A 99 0.29 1.43 -16.42
N TYR A 100 0.26 2.18 -17.53
CA TYR A 100 1.42 2.90 -18.07
C TYR A 100 1.60 4.28 -17.39
N THR A 101 1.93 4.27 -16.10
CA THR A 101 2.09 5.49 -15.29
C THR A 101 3.18 5.29 -14.23
N TYR A 102 3.74 6.37 -13.69
CA TYR A 102 4.67 6.25 -12.56
C TYR A 102 3.90 5.90 -11.29
N ASN A 103 4.37 4.90 -10.56
CA ASN A 103 3.81 4.48 -9.29
C ASN A 103 3.74 5.61 -8.23
N PHE A 104 4.66 6.58 -8.28
CA PHE A 104 4.67 7.74 -7.39
C PHE A 104 3.83 8.94 -7.90
N ALA A 105 3.28 8.86 -9.12
CA ALA A 105 2.56 9.95 -9.76
C ALA A 105 1.42 9.41 -10.66
N LEU A 106 0.51 8.63 -10.08
CA LEU A 106 -0.68 8.17 -10.79
C LEU A 106 -1.51 9.37 -11.32
N ASN A 107 -2.04 9.24 -12.52
CA ASN A 107 -2.75 10.34 -13.19
C ASN A 107 -4.27 10.10 -13.25
N PRO A 108 -5.09 10.90 -12.54
CA PRO A 108 -6.55 10.81 -12.65
C PRO A 108 -7.08 11.42 -13.96
N ASP A 109 -6.26 12.20 -14.66
CA ASP A 109 -6.69 13.01 -15.82
C ASP A 109 -6.51 12.30 -17.16
N TRP A 110 -6.26 10.98 -17.16
CA TRP A 110 -6.15 10.23 -18.41
C TRP A 110 -7.46 10.38 -19.21
N PRO A 111 -7.40 10.83 -20.47
CA PRO A 111 -8.62 11.03 -21.25
C PRO A 111 -9.20 9.71 -21.75
N ARG A 112 -8.38 8.67 -21.93
CA ARG A 112 -8.77 7.40 -22.56
C ARG A 112 -8.12 6.20 -21.89
N TYR A 113 -8.77 5.04 -22.05
CA TYR A 113 -8.22 3.75 -21.64
C TYR A 113 -6.83 3.53 -22.27
N HIS A 114 -6.69 3.72 -23.59
CA HIS A 114 -5.41 3.85 -24.28
C HIS A 114 -5.19 5.30 -24.75
N SER A 115 -4.33 6.03 -24.07
CA SER A 115 -4.08 7.45 -24.37
C SER A 115 -3.12 7.63 -25.54
N TYR A 116 -3.34 8.71 -26.32
CA TYR A 116 -2.47 9.05 -27.45
C TYR A 116 -1.16 9.67 -26.98
N ALA A 117 -0.16 9.72 -27.86
CA ALA A 117 1.16 10.28 -27.55
C ALA A 117 1.11 11.70 -26.93
N PRO A 118 0.27 12.66 -27.39
CA PRO A 118 0.19 13.98 -26.77
C PRO A 118 -0.33 13.96 -25.33
N ASP A 119 -1.24 13.04 -25.01
CA ASP A 119 -1.80 12.90 -23.66
C ASP A 119 -0.74 12.36 -22.69
N ILE A 120 0.06 11.39 -23.15
CA ILE A 120 1.18 10.84 -22.38
C ILE A 120 2.28 11.87 -22.19
N TRP A 121 2.61 12.63 -23.24
CA TRP A 121 3.55 13.75 -23.14
C TRP A 121 3.08 14.78 -22.12
N LYS A 122 1.79 15.17 -22.13
CA LYS A 122 1.22 16.11 -21.16
C LYS A 122 1.31 15.59 -19.72
N TYR A 123 1.09 14.28 -19.52
CA TYR A 123 1.30 13.65 -18.22
C TYR A 123 2.76 13.75 -17.76
N LEU A 124 3.71 13.43 -18.63
CA LEU A 124 5.15 13.53 -18.32
C LEU A 124 5.57 14.97 -18.01
N ASP A 125 5.01 15.96 -18.73
CA ASP A 125 5.25 17.38 -18.48
C ASP A 125 4.77 17.80 -17.10
N LYS A 126 3.54 17.42 -16.75
CA LYS A 126 2.96 17.65 -15.42
C LYS A 126 3.82 17.04 -14.31
N VAL A 127 4.36 15.83 -14.50
CA VAL A 127 5.28 15.21 -13.53
C VAL A 127 6.56 16.04 -13.38
N CYS A 128 7.15 16.49 -14.49
CA CYS A 128 8.37 17.29 -14.46
C CYS A 128 8.14 18.67 -13.83
N GLU A 129 6.98 19.28 -14.04
CA GLU A 129 6.57 20.54 -13.42
C GLU A 129 6.39 20.38 -11.91
N VAL A 130 5.56 19.42 -11.47
CA VAL A 130 5.20 19.22 -10.06
C VAL A 130 6.42 18.91 -9.19
N PHE A 131 7.39 18.16 -9.70
CA PHE A 131 8.60 17.78 -8.96
C PHE A 131 9.83 18.62 -9.32
N ASP A 132 9.66 19.68 -10.13
CA ASP A 132 10.73 20.58 -10.57
C ASP A 132 11.94 19.82 -11.12
N LEU A 133 11.70 18.94 -12.10
CA LEU A 133 12.72 18.03 -12.65
C LEU A 133 13.42 18.60 -13.88
N ARG A 134 12.80 19.57 -14.57
CA ARG A 134 13.37 20.22 -15.77
C ARG A 134 14.71 20.90 -15.49
N LYS A 135 14.98 21.31 -14.24
CA LYS A 135 16.28 21.90 -13.83
C LYS A 135 17.48 20.98 -14.05
N TYR A 136 17.28 19.67 -14.13
CA TYR A 136 18.34 18.72 -14.43
C TYR A 136 18.57 18.52 -15.94
N MET A 137 17.66 19.01 -16.79
CA MET A 137 17.62 18.67 -18.21
C MET A 137 18.23 19.77 -19.08
N THR A 138 19.11 19.38 -19.99
CA THR A 138 19.66 20.25 -21.04
C THR A 138 19.24 19.70 -22.41
N PHE A 139 18.39 20.45 -23.10
CA PHE A 139 17.80 20.08 -24.39
C PHE A 139 18.67 20.47 -25.58
N ASN A 140 18.28 20.02 -26.77
CA ASN A 140 19.00 20.21 -28.04
C ASN A 140 20.47 19.83 -27.94
N THR A 141 20.79 18.83 -27.10
CA THR A 141 22.17 18.42 -26.80
C THR A 141 22.33 16.94 -27.05
N GLU A 142 22.99 16.59 -28.14
CA GLU A 142 23.31 15.21 -28.50
C GLU A 142 24.65 14.77 -27.87
N VAL A 143 24.74 13.50 -27.48
CA VAL A 143 26.01 12.88 -27.10
C VAL A 143 26.71 12.39 -28.35
N ILE A 144 27.96 12.80 -28.53
CA ILE A 144 28.82 12.45 -29.66
C ILE A 144 29.72 11.26 -29.32
N GLU A 145 30.18 11.16 -28.08
CA GLU A 145 31.01 10.06 -27.58
C GLU A 145 30.93 9.99 -26.05
N ALA A 146 30.99 8.79 -25.50
CA ALA A 146 31.26 8.55 -24.09
C ALA A 146 32.46 7.61 -23.96
N ARG A 147 33.49 8.03 -23.21
CA ARG A 147 34.73 7.27 -23.03
C ARG A 147 35.09 7.17 -21.56
N TRP A 148 35.28 5.94 -21.08
CA TRP A 148 35.79 5.67 -19.75
C TRP A 148 37.28 6.00 -19.65
N ASN A 149 37.67 6.62 -18.55
CA ASN A 149 39.05 6.84 -18.16
C ASN A 149 39.37 5.98 -16.94
N ASP A 150 40.20 4.96 -17.16
CA ASP A 150 40.58 3.97 -16.14
C ASP A 150 41.33 4.59 -14.96
N ASP A 151 42.18 5.60 -15.20
CA ASP A 151 42.97 6.25 -14.14
C ASP A 151 42.08 7.13 -13.25
N ALA A 152 41.23 7.96 -13.88
CA ALA A 152 40.32 8.85 -13.18
C ALA A 152 39.15 8.11 -12.52
N GLY A 153 38.72 6.98 -13.11
CA GLY A 153 37.50 6.28 -12.70
C GLY A 153 36.24 7.04 -13.08
N LYS A 154 36.24 7.67 -14.26
CA LYS A 154 35.17 8.55 -14.73
C LYS A 154 34.90 8.37 -16.22
N TRP A 155 33.68 8.68 -16.62
CA TRP A 155 33.31 8.86 -18.02
C TRP A 155 33.59 10.29 -18.45
N HIS A 156 34.28 10.47 -19.58
CA HIS A 156 34.32 11.72 -20.34
C HIS A 156 33.28 11.63 -21.46
N VAL A 157 32.37 12.59 -21.49
CA VAL A 157 31.24 12.62 -22.42
C VAL A 157 31.34 13.86 -23.29
N ARG A 158 31.53 13.67 -24.59
CA ARG A 158 31.54 14.75 -25.57
C ARG A 158 30.12 15.01 -26.06
N LEU A 159 29.69 16.26 -25.98
CA LEU A 159 28.33 16.72 -26.23
C LEU A 159 28.34 17.78 -27.32
N ARG A 160 27.29 17.81 -28.14
CA ARG A 160 27.03 18.89 -29.10
C ARG A 160 25.68 19.49 -28.82
N GLN A 161 25.65 20.78 -28.49
CA GLN A 161 24.41 21.53 -28.28
C GLN A 161 24.15 22.45 -29.47
N THR A 162 22.92 22.41 -29.99
CA THR A 162 22.46 23.26 -31.09
C THR A 162 21.50 24.33 -30.56
N ASP A 163 21.76 25.60 -30.89
CA ASP A 163 20.87 26.71 -30.51
C ASP A 163 19.65 26.85 -31.45
N GLY A 164 18.74 27.77 -31.13
CA GLY A 164 17.54 28.02 -31.94
C GLY A 164 17.81 28.60 -33.34
N ALA A 165 19.04 29.09 -33.61
CA ALA A 165 19.47 29.57 -34.92
C ALA A 165 20.20 28.48 -35.73
N GLY A 166 20.40 27.28 -35.14
CA GLY A 166 21.08 26.16 -35.77
C GLY A 166 22.60 26.14 -35.58
N ASN A 167 23.17 27.01 -34.75
CA ASN A 167 24.60 26.98 -34.46
C ASN A 167 24.91 25.87 -33.44
N ALA A 168 25.91 25.06 -33.75
CA ALA A 168 26.35 23.97 -32.87
C ALA A 168 27.58 24.39 -32.04
N ARG A 169 27.57 24.08 -30.74
CA ARG A 169 28.75 24.14 -29.86
C ARG A 169 29.05 22.75 -29.32
N GLU A 170 30.32 22.36 -29.32
CA GLU A 170 30.78 21.13 -28.68
C GLU A 170 31.46 21.44 -27.34
N PHE A 171 31.23 20.59 -26.35
CA PHE A 171 31.85 20.68 -25.04
C PHE A 171 31.93 19.29 -24.39
N GLU A 172 32.72 19.19 -23.31
CA GLU A 172 32.92 17.94 -22.59
C GLU A 172 32.37 18.03 -21.16
N GLU A 173 31.86 16.90 -20.67
CA GLU A 173 31.46 16.71 -19.28
C GLU A 173 32.12 15.45 -18.74
N GLU A 174 32.38 15.44 -17.44
CA GLU A 174 32.83 14.24 -16.72
C GLU A 174 31.77 13.78 -15.73
N CYS A 175 31.63 12.46 -15.54
CA CYS A 175 30.81 11.90 -14.47
C CYS A 175 31.40 10.60 -13.90
N ASP A 176 31.05 10.28 -12.66
CA ASP A 176 31.41 9.01 -12.01
C ASP A 176 30.49 7.88 -12.53
N VAL A 177 29.21 8.19 -12.76
CA VAL A 177 28.19 7.22 -13.20
C VAL A 177 27.49 7.72 -14.46
N LEU A 178 27.38 6.85 -15.46
CA LEU A 178 26.73 7.13 -16.74
C LEU A 178 25.45 6.28 -16.87
N LEU A 179 24.30 6.96 -16.96
CA LEU A 179 22.99 6.35 -17.03
C LEU A 179 22.46 6.44 -18.48
N TYR A 180 22.47 5.32 -19.19
CA TYR A 180 22.13 5.20 -20.59
C TYR A 180 20.62 4.96 -20.77
N ALA A 181 19.85 6.04 -20.82
CA ALA A 181 18.40 6.05 -20.90
C ALA A 181 17.89 6.46 -22.30
N THR A 182 18.57 6.02 -23.37
CA THR A 182 18.32 6.47 -24.75
C THR A 182 17.07 5.88 -25.41
N GLY A 183 16.46 4.86 -24.79
CA GLY A 183 15.40 4.04 -25.38
C GLY A 183 15.88 3.12 -26.51
N ILE A 184 15.03 2.16 -26.89
CA ILE A 184 15.29 1.15 -27.94
C ILE A 184 14.37 1.29 -29.16
N LEU A 185 13.20 1.92 -29.03
CA LEU A 185 12.19 2.06 -30.09
C LEU A 185 12.09 3.50 -30.64
N ASN A 186 13.24 4.11 -30.92
CA ASN A 186 13.34 5.47 -31.44
C ASN A 186 14.45 5.62 -32.50
N ASN A 187 15.12 4.53 -32.90
CA ASN A 187 16.16 4.55 -33.95
C ASN A 187 15.59 3.91 -35.20
N PHE A 188 14.96 4.67 -36.10
CA PHE A 188 14.29 4.05 -37.26
C PHE A 188 15.26 3.77 -38.42
N LYS A 189 14.88 2.82 -39.28
CA LYS A 189 15.56 2.53 -40.55
C LYS A 189 14.57 2.60 -41.70
N TRP A 190 14.98 3.26 -42.78
CA TRP A 190 14.26 3.18 -44.04
C TRP A 190 14.29 1.73 -44.56
N PRO A 191 13.19 1.22 -45.13
CA PRO A 191 13.24 -0.07 -45.81
C PRO A 191 14.18 0.04 -47.01
N ASP A 192 14.96 -1.02 -47.22
CA ASP A 192 15.86 -1.12 -48.37
C ASP A 192 15.06 -1.56 -49.61
N LEU A 193 14.46 -0.58 -50.30
CA LEU A 193 13.60 -0.79 -51.45
C LEU A 193 14.12 0.01 -52.65
N PRO A 194 14.42 -0.64 -53.79
CA PRO A 194 14.79 0.05 -55.02
C PRO A 194 13.76 1.10 -55.42
N GLY A 195 14.20 2.31 -55.75
CA GLY A 195 13.34 3.42 -56.17
C GLY A 195 12.74 4.25 -55.04
N LEU A 196 12.89 3.85 -53.77
CA LEU A 196 12.31 4.57 -52.63
C LEU A 196 12.85 5.99 -52.45
N LYS A 197 14.15 6.19 -52.66
CA LYS A 197 14.83 7.47 -52.40
C LYS A 197 15.07 8.29 -53.66
N ASP A 198 15.15 7.63 -54.81
CA ASP A 198 15.73 8.17 -56.04
C ASP A 198 14.77 8.17 -57.24
N ARG A 199 13.66 7.40 -57.19
CA ARG A 199 12.73 7.26 -58.32
C ARG A 199 11.31 7.71 -58.04
N PHE A 200 10.76 7.38 -56.87
CA PHE A 200 9.39 7.75 -56.52
C PHE A 200 9.25 9.27 -56.38
N LYS A 201 8.31 9.87 -57.12
CA LYS A 201 8.09 11.32 -57.17
C LYS A 201 7.12 11.82 -56.10
N GLY A 202 6.35 10.91 -55.51
CA GLY A 202 5.41 11.22 -54.43
C GLY A 202 6.10 11.40 -53.08
N ARG A 203 5.30 11.56 -52.03
CA ARG A 203 5.79 11.76 -50.66
C ARG A 203 6.19 10.43 -50.02
N VAL A 204 7.32 10.38 -49.33
CA VAL A 204 7.72 9.22 -48.53
C VAL A 204 7.82 9.62 -47.06
N VAL A 205 7.11 8.90 -46.19
CA VAL A 205 7.03 9.19 -44.75
C VAL A 205 7.38 7.93 -43.97
N HIS A 206 8.19 8.06 -42.91
CA HIS A 206 8.37 6.99 -41.92
C HIS A 206 7.55 7.32 -40.67
N THR A 207 6.86 6.34 -40.09
CA THR A 207 5.99 6.57 -38.90
C THR A 207 6.76 7.19 -37.73
N ALA A 208 7.98 6.71 -37.47
CA ALA A 208 8.86 7.26 -36.43
C ALA A 208 9.41 8.68 -36.68
N ARG A 209 9.21 9.27 -37.87
CA ARG A 209 9.64 10.63 -38.20
C ARG A 209 8.57 11.34 -39.01
N TRP A 210 7.36 11.35 -38.47
CA TRP A 210 6.21 11.95 -39.13
C TRP A 210 6.38 13.48 -39.30
N PRO A 211 6.29 14.03 -40.52
CA PRO A 211 6.43 15.47 -40.74
C PRO A 211 5.35 16.28 -40.00
N LYS A 212 5.74 17.38 -39.34
CA LYS A 212 4.82 18.23 -38.56
C LYS A 212 3.70 18.83 -39.46
N ASP A 213 4.01 19.09 -40.73
CA ASP A 213 3.12 19.70 -41.74
C ASP A 213 2.24 18.69 -42.50
N TYR A 214 2.51 17.39 -42.38
CA TYR A 214 1.70 16.35 -43.01
C TYR A 214 0.60 15.90 -42.06
N GLN A 215 -0.57 16.52 -42.17
CA GLN A 215 -1.74 16.29 -41.30
C GLN A 215 -2.96 15.86 -42.13
N GLN A 216 -4.12 15.68 -41.47
CA GLN A 216 -5.35 15.19 -42.10
C GLN A 216 -5.74 15.92 -43.39
N ARG A 217 -5.57 17.24 -43.44
CA ARG A 217 -5.89 18.03 -44.64
C ARG A 217 -4.98 17.74 -45.82
N GLN A 218 -3.73 17.36 -45.57
CA GLN A 218 -2.75 17.09 -46.60
C GLN A 218 -2.97 15.70 -47.22
N TRP A 219 -3.22 14.68 -46.41
CA TRP A 219 -3.50 13.33 -46.93
C TRP A 219 -4.96 13.12 -47.35
N ALA A 220 -5.85 14.08 -47.08
CA ALA A 220 -7.23 14.01 -47.52
C ALA A 220 -7.30 13.95 -49.06
N GLY A 221 -7.92 12.91 -49.59
CA GLY A 221 -8.02 12.69 -51.04
C GLY A 221 -6.74 12.18 -51.71
N GLU A 222 -5.65 11.89 -50.97
CA GLU A 222 -4.48 11.21 -51.53
C GLU A 222 -4.72 9.69 -51.65
N ARG A 223 -4.02 9.04 -52.59
CA ARG A 223 -3.84 7.59 -52.62
C ARG A 223 -2.58 7.23 -51.84
N VAL A 224 -2.72 6.38 -50.83
CA VAL A 224 -1.64 6.11 -49.88
C VAL A 224 -1.27 4.63 -49.89
N ALA A 225 0.02 4.32 -49.99
CA ALA A 225 0.53 2.96 -49.81
C ALA A 225 1.22 2.83 -48.44
N VAL A 226 0.77 1.90 -47.60
CA VAL A 226 1.34 1.61 -46.28
C VAL A 226 2.18 0.33 -46.36
N ILE A 227 3.47 0.45 -46.06
CA ILE A 227 4.41 -0.68 -46.05
C ILE A 227 4.60 -1.18 -44.62
N GLY A 228 4.07 -2.37 -44.34
CA GLY A 228 4.21 -3.05 -43.06
C GLY A 228 2.89 -3.20 -42.30
N SER A 229 2.88 -4.17 -41.38
CA SER A 229 1.73 -4.56 -40.56
C SER A 229 2.05 -4.57 -39.05
N GLY A 230 3.08 -3.83 -38.61
CA GLY A 230 3.40 -3.70 -37.19
C GLY A 230 2.46 -2.73 -36.46
N ALA A 231 2.71 -2.50 -35.16
CA ALA A 231 1.91 -1.61 -34.32
C ALA A 231 1.68 -0.22 -34.95
N SER A 232 2.72 0.38 -35.54
CA SER A 232 2.56 1.69 -36.21
C SER A 232 1.59 1.65 -37.38
N SER A 233 1.52 0.56 -38.15
CA SER A 233 0.55 0.40 -39.24
C SER A 233 -0.87 0.20 -38.69
N ILE A 234 -0.99 -0.66 -37.67
CA ILE A 234 -2.25 -0.96 -36.97
C ILE A 234 -2.90 0.32 -36.42
N GLN A 235 -2.09 1.24 -35.90
CA GLN A 235 -2.56 2.52 -35.39
C GLN A 235 -2.77 3.58 -36.48
N THR A 236 -1.93 3.62 -37.52
CA THR A 236 -1.98 4.65 -38.59
C THR A 236 -3.15 4.45 -39.55
N VAL A 237 -3.36 3.21 -40.04
CA VAL A 237 -4.36 2.91 -41.09
C VAL A 237 -5.78 3.36 -40.71
N PRO A 238 -6.30 3.07 -39.50
CA PRO A 238 -7.65 3.50 -39.11
C PRO A 238 -7.85 5.00 -39.07
N HIS A 239 -6.78 5.76 -38.80
CA HIS A 239 -6.85 7.22 -38.70
C HIS A 239 -6.70 7.91 -40.06
N MET A 240 -6.14 7.23 -41.06
CA MET A 240 -6.04 7.75 -42.43
C MET A 240 -7.23 7.33 -43.29
N GLN A 241 -7.73 6.10 -43.11
CA GLN A 241 -8.75 5.47 -43.96
C GLN A 241 -10.00 6.32 -44.21
N PRO A 242 -10.58 7.04 -43.23
CA PRO A 242 -11.79 7.83 -43.46
C PRO A 242 -11.62 9.04 -44.38
N HIS A 243 -10.38 9.44 -44.69
CA HIS A 243 -10.09 10.73 -45.34
C HIS A 243 -9.30 10.61 -46.65
N VAL A 244 -8.53 9.54 -46.81
CA VAL A 244 -7.79 9.23 -48.05
C VAL A 244 -8.72 8.79 -49.17
N GLN A 245 -8.32 9.02 -50.42
CA GLN A 245 -9.05 8.51 -51.59
C GLN A 245 -8.98 6.98 -51.66
N HIS A 246 -7.81 6.42 -51.40
CA HIS A 246 -7.56 4.98 -51.45
C HIS A 246 -6.34 4.60 -50.60
N LEU A 247 -6.35 3.40 -50.00
CA LEU A 247 -5.25 2.85 -49.21
C LEU A 247 -4.84 1.46 -49.69
N ASP A 248 -3.58 1.32 -50.06
CA ASP A 248 -2.94 0.03 -50.33
C ASP A 248 -2.11 -0.39 -49.11
N VAL A 249 -2.46 -1.47 -48.42
CA VAL A 249 -1.75 -1.93 -47.23
C VAL A 249 -0.98 -3.22 -47.51
N PHE A 250 0.34 -3.17 -47.47
CA PHE A 250 1.21 -4.31 -47.76
C PHE A 250 1.57 -5.08 -46.49
N VAL A 251 1.06 -6.30 -46.38
CA VAL A 251 1.19 -7.20 -45.23
C VAL A 251 2.06 -8.40 -45.62
N ARG A 252 3.34 -8.37 -45.23
CA ARG A 252 4.26 -9.49 -45.47
C ARG A 252 3.97 -10.71 -44.58
N THR A 253 3.45 -10.48 -43.38
CA THR A 253 3.26 -11.52 -42.37
C THR A 253 2.03 -11.19 -41.56
N GLY A 254 1.16 -12.18 -41.34
CA GLY A 254 -0.04 -12.09 -40.51
C GLY A 254 0.25 -11.62 -39.08
N VAL A 255 -0.78 -11.13 -38.41
CA VAL A 255 -0.69 -10.52 -37.07
C VAL A 255 -1.83 -11.01 -36.18
N TRP A 256 -1.51 -11.24 -34.90
CA TRP A 256 -2.52 -11.50 -33.88
C TRP A 256 -3.08 -10.17 -33.36
N PHE A 257 -4.39 -9.98 -33.47
CA PHE A 257 -5.11 -8.84 -32.87
C PHE A 257 -5.61 -9.25 -31.49
N VAL A 258 -4.95 -8.76 -30.43
CA VAL A 258 -5.15 -9.26 -29.07
C VAL A 258 -5.91 -8.25 -28.21
N GLN A 259 -6.75 -8.79 -27.34
CA GLN A 259 -7.37 -8.07 -26.24
C GLN A 259 -6.70 -8.51 -24.92
N MET A 260 -5.87 -7.65 -24.34
CA MET A 260 -5.11 -7.97 -23.10
C MET A 260 -5.92 -7.78 -21.81
N THR A 261 -7.03 -7.05 -21.88
CA THR A 261 -7.87 -6.66 -20.75
C THR A 261 -9.35 -6.80 -21.09
N GLU A 262 -10.24 -6.87 -20.10
CA GLU A 262 -11.69 -7.00 -20.31
C GLU A 262 -12.27 -5.90 -21.22
N ASN A 263 -11.69 -4.70 -21.21
CA ASN A 263 -11.97 -3.66 -22.19
C ASN A 263 -11.03 -3.77 -23.39
N ALA A 264 -11.59 -4.11 -24.55
CA ALA A 264 -10.86 -4.27 -25.81
C ALA A 264 -10.71 -2.97 -26.60
N GLU A 265 -11.59 -2.00 -26.34
CA GLU A 265 -11.78 -0.83 -27.18
C GLU A 265 -10.68 0.21 -26.92
N GLN A 266 -9.94 0.57 -27.97
CA GLN A 266 -8.84 1.54 -27.88
C GLN A 266 -9.31 2.96 -27.54
N ILE A 267 -10.54 3.34 -27.90
CA ILE A 267 -11.03 4.73 -27.86
C ILE A 267 -12.00 4.96 -26.69
N VAL A 268 -12.06 4.06 -25.70
CA VAL A 268 -12.93 4.27 -24.52
C VAL A 268 -12.45 5.49 -23.76
N GLU A 269 -13.21 6.58 -23.84
CA GLU A 269 -12.95 7.79 -23.08
C GLU A 269 -13.32 7.57 -21.63
N TYR A 270 -12.47 8.04 -20.72
CA TYR A 270 -12.80 8.04 -19.30
C TYR A 270 -13.82 9.15 -19.03
N PRO A 271 -15.00 8.81 -18.47
CA PRO A 271 -15.99 9.80 -18.09
C PRO A 271 -15.40 10.77 -17.06
N ASP A 272 -15.79 12.04 -17.13
CA ASP A 272 -15.28 13.05 -16.20
C ASP A 272 -15.66 12.73 -14.75
N GLU A 273 -16.80 12.05 -14.53
CA GLU A 273 -17.21 11.58 -13.22
C GLU A 273 -16.23 10.55 -12.63
N MET A 274 -15.64 9.70 -13.47
CA MET A 274 -14.63 8.73 -13.06
C MET A 274 -13.31 9.42 -12.73
N LYS A 275 -12.88 10.39 -13.56
CA LYS A 275 -11.70 11.22 -13.27
C LYS A 275 -11.86 11.98 -11.95
N ASP A 276 -13.04 12.55 -11.70
CA ASP A 276 -13.36 13.23 -10.45
C ASP A 276 -13.43 12.27 -9.25
N ALA A 277 -13.90 11.04 -9.45
CA ALA A 277 -13.84 10.00 -8.41
C ALA A 277 -12.38 9.63 -8.08
N PHE A 278 -11.51 9.52 -9.08
CA PHE A 278 -10.07 9.29 -8.87
C PHE A 278 -9.39 10.46 -8.15
N ARG A 279 -9.76 11.71 -8.44
CA ARG A 279 -9.25 12.89 -7.72
C ARG A 279 -9.73 12.94 -6.28
N ARG A 280 -10.99 12.58 -6.02
CA ARG A 280 -11.60 12.58 -4.68
C ARG A 280 -11.07 11.45 -3.81
N ASP A 281 -10.84 10.28 -4.39
CA ASP A 281 -10.34 9.12 -3.68
C ASP A 281 -9.24 8.42 -4.50
N PRO A 282 -7.95 8.73 -4.22
CA PRO A 282 -6.83 8.07 -4.87
C PRO A 282 -6.81 6.54 -4.71
N ARG A 283 -7.49 5.96 -3.71
CA ARG A 283 -7.56 4.50 -3.54
C ARG A 283 -8.33 3.85 -4.67
N LYS A 284 -9.38 4.50 -5.20
CA LYS A 284 -10.10 4.05 -6.41
C LYS A 284 -9.19 4.08 -7.63
N MET A 285 -8.39 5.13 -7.78
CA MET A 285 -7.41 5.22 -8.86
C MET A 285 -6.36 4.12 -8.76
N VAL A 286 -5.85 3.86 -7.56
CA VAL A 286 -4.88 2.77 -7.29
C VAL A 286 -5.52 1.42 -7.56
N ALA A 287 -6.74 1.16 -7.07
CA ALA A 287 -7.45 -0.11 -7.28
C ALA A 287 -7.74 -0.35 -8.77
N HIS A 288 -8.12 0.70 -9.51
CA HIS A 288 -8.33 0.65 -10.95
C HIS A 288 -7.02 0.37 -11.71
N ALA A 289 -5.94 1.10 -11.38
CA ALA A 289 -4.62 0.86 -11.94
C ALA A 289 -4.13 -0.57 -11.68
N LYS A 290 -4.28 -1.06 -10.43
CA LYS A 290 -3.94 -2.43 -10.04
C LYS A 290 -4.76 -3.47 -10.81
N SER A 291 -6.07 -3.30 -10.89
CA SER A 291 -6.94 -4.22 -11.64
C SER A 291 -6.50 -4.37 -13.09
N ILE A 292 -6.07 -3.28 -13.73
CA ILE A 292 -5.55 -3.33 -15.10
C ILE A 292 -4.17 -3.98 -15.14
N GLU A 293 -3.27 -3.60 -14.24
CA GLU A 293 -1.91 -4.17 -14.15
C GLU A 293 -1.95 -5.68 -13.87
N ASP A 294 -2.86 -6.16 -13.03
CA ASP A 294 -3.07 -7.58 -12.71
C ASP A 294 -3.46 -8.36 -13.98
N GLN A 295 -4.39 -7.83 -14.78
CA GLN A 295 -4.79 -8.43 -16.06
C GLN A 295 -3.62 -8.49 -17.06
N VAL A 296 -2.85 -7.40 -17.18
CA VAL A 296 -1.69 -7.34 -18.09
C VAL A 296 -0.55 -8.27 -17.61
N ASN A 297 -0.46 -8.56 -16.31
CA ASN A 297 0.50 -9.52 -15.77
C ASN A 297 0.07 -10.98 -15.95
N ASP A 298 -1.23 -11.28 -15.93
CA ASP A 298 -1.77 -12.66 -16.01
C ASP A 298 -1.48 -13.35 -17.37
N ILE A 299 -1.18 -12.58 -18.42
CA ILE A 299 -0.86 -13.11 -19.75
C ILE A 299 0.45 -13.93 -19.81
N PHE A 300 1.29 -13.89 -18.78
CA PHE A 300 2.64 -14.47 -18.83
C PHE A 300 2.66 -15.96 -19.21
N GLU A 301 1.72 -16.76 -18.72
CA GLU A 301 1.66 -18.21 -19.01
C GLU A 301 1.38 -18.52 -20.50
N VAL A 302 0.78 -17.59 -21.24
CA VAL A 302 0.58 -17.70 -22.70
C VAL A 302 1.92 -17.72 -23.46
N MET A 303 2.98 -17.19 -22.87
CA MET A 303 4.31 -17.10 -23.50
C MET A 303 5.06 -18.45 -23.55
N TYR A 304 4.58 -19.48 -22.84
CA TYR A 304 5.13 -20.83 -22.95
C TYR A 304 4.56 -21.57 -24.16
N ALA A 305 5.47 -22.11 -25.00
CA ALA A 305 5.09 -22.72 -26.25
C ALA A 305 4.30 -24.02 -26.03
N GLY A 306 3.21 -24.19 -26.79
CA GLY A 306 2.34 -25.37 -26.68
C GLY A 306 1.58 -25.52 -25.36
N SER A 307 1.55 -24.48 -24.50
CA SER A 307 0.75 -24.52 -23.26
C SER A 307 -0.75 -24.56 -23.57
N ALA A 308 -1.55 -25.06 -22.61
CA ALA A 308 -3.01 -25.11 -22.76
C ALA A 308 -3.60 -23.69 -22.93
N LYS A 309 -3.15 -22.73 -22.11
CA LYS A 309 -3.54 -21.32 -22.22
C LYS A 309 -3.15 -20.70 -23.57
N GLN A 310 -2.02 -21.08 -24.14
CA GLN A 310 -1.63 -20.60 -25.47
C GLN A 310 -2.59 -21.12 -26.55
N LYS A 311 -2.92 -22.41 -26.52
CA LYS A 311 -3.88 -22.96 -27.49
C LYS A 311 -5.25 -22.29 -27.38
N GLU A 312 -5.75 -22.12 -26.16
CA GLU A 312 -7.00 -21.41 -25.88
C GLU A 312 -6.95 -19.97 -26.42
N ALA A 313 -5.87 -19.23 -26.13
CA ALA A 313 -5.69 -17.87 -26.62
C ALA A 313 -5.73 -17.79 -28.15
N GLN A 314 -5.08 -18.73 -28.85
CA GLN A 314 -5.15 -18.77 -30.32
C GLN A 314 -6.57 -18.97 -30.84
N ASP A 315 -7.32 -19.90 -30.25
CA ASP A 315 -8.69 -20.20 -30.68
C ASP A 315 -9.61 -18.99 -30.43
N THR A 316 -9.48 -18.34 -29.27
CA THR A 316 -10.20 -17.10 -28.95
C THR A 316 -9.87 -15.97 -29.92
N MET A 317 -8.58 -15.76 -30.25
CA MET A 317 -8.18 -14.68 -31.17
C MET A 317 -8.58 -14.96 -32.61
N ARG A 318 -8.58 -16.22 -33.06
CA ARG A 318 -9.14 -16.61 -34.38
C ARG A 318 -10.63 -16.32 -34.45
N ALA A 319 -11.39 -16.74 -33.44
CA ALA A 319 -12.83 -16.49 -33.37
C ALA A 319 -13.13 -14.98 -33.34
N ARG A 320 -12.32 -14.20 -32.62
CA ARG A 320 -12.40 -12.74 -32.61
C ARG A 320 -12.18 -12.16 -34.01
N MET A 321 -11.11 -12.55 -34.70
CA MET A 321 -10.81 -12.05 -36.05
C MET A 321 -11.98 -12.31 -37.02
N GLN A 322 -12.56 -13.51 -36.97
CA GLN A 322 -13.72 -13.90 -37.79
C GLN A 322 -15.02 -13.15 -37.45
N LYS A 323 -15.12 -12.56 -36.26
CA LYS A 323 -16.24 -11.69 -35.88
C LYS A 323 -16.18 -10.35 -36.60
N TRP A 324 -14.97 -9.78 -36.74
CA TRP A 324 -14.74 -8.47 -37.35
C TRP A 324 -14.58 -8.55 -38.88
N ILE A 325 -13.85 -9.56 -39.36
CA ILE A 325 -13.51 -9.72 -40.78
C ILE A 325 -14.34 -10.87 -41.37
N ARG A 326 -15.18 -10.56 -42.36
CA ARG A 326 -16.02 -11.55 -43.06
C ARG A 326 -15.41 -12.06 -44.37
N ASP A 327 -14.51 -11.30 -44.99
CA ASP A 327 -13.78 -11.72 -46.19
C ASP A 327 -12.82 -12.89 -45.86
N PRO A 328 -13.03 -14.10 -46.40
CA PRO A 328 -12.16 -15.25 -46.14
C PRO A 328 -10.70 -15.01 -46.52
N ARG A 329 -10.45 -14.21 -47.57
CA ARG A 329 -9.10 -13.86 -48.04
C ARG A 329 -8.34 -13.07 -46.98
N LEU A 330 -9.01 -12.12 -46.33
CA LEU A 330 -8.44 -11.32 -45.25
C LEU A 330 -8.21 -12.17 -43.99
N VAL A 331 -9.17 -13.02 -43.62
CA VAL A 331 -9.03 -13.93 -42.46
C VAL A 331 -7.82 -14.85 -42.65
N GLU A 332 -7.70 -15.49 -43.82
CA GLU A 332 -6.57 -16.39 -44.11
C GLU A 332 -5.24 -15.64 -44.10
N GLY A 333 -5.17 -14.48 -44.77
CA GLY A 333 -3.93 -13.71 -44.87
C GLY A 333 -3.46 -13.08 -43.55
N PHE A 334 -4.38 -12.66 -42.67
CA PHE A 334 -4.02 -12.13 -41.35
C PHE A 334 -3.71 -13.21 -40.33
N THR A 335 -4.24 -14.43 -40.47
CA THR A 335 -4.00 -15.55 -39.54
C THR A 335 -2.51 -15.92 -39.48
N PRO A 336 -1.83 -15.72 -38.34
CA PRO A 336 -0.40 -16.02 -38.23
C PRO A 336 -0.10 -17.52 -38.23
N ARG A 337 1.11 -17.87 -38.68
CA ARG A 337 1.66 -19.25 -38.60
C ARG A 337 2.59 -19.46 -37.40
N PHE A 338 2.54 -18.57 -36.42
CA PHE A 338 3.36 -18.58 -35.21
C PHE A 338 2.47 -18.30 -33.99
N GLU A 339 2.94 -18.67 -32.81
CA GLU A 339 2.20 -18.54 -31.56
C GLU A 339 2.04 -17.08 -31.08
N ILE A 340 1.00 -16.81 -30.28
CA ILE A 340 0.72 -15.46 -29.75
C ILE A 340 1.89 -15.04 -28.84
N GLY A 341 2.36 -13.80 -28.98
CA GLY A 341 3.49 -13.28 -28.19
C GLY A 341 4.85 -13.43 -28.86
N CYS A 342 5.00 -14.27 -29.89
CA CYS A 342 6.26 -14.32 -30.68
C CYS A 342 6.61 -12.94 -31.26
N ARG A 343 5.57 -12.20 -31.67
CA ARG A 343 5.62 -10.75 -31.92
C ARG A 343 4.83 -10.03 -30.83
N ARG A 344 5.24 -8.79 -30.51
CA ARG A 344 4.49 -7.94 -29.60
C ARG A 344 3.04 -7.85 -30.06
N VAL A 345 2.13 -8.16 -29.14
CA VAL A 345 0.69 -8.12 -29.37
C VAL A 345 0.22 -6.66 -29.35
N THR A 346 -0.73 -6.32 -30.21
CA THR A 346 -1.25 -4.96 -30.33
C THR A 346 -2.79 -5.04 -30.40
N PRO A 347 -3.52 -4.17 -29.68
CA PRO A 347 -4.96 -4.06 -29.87
C PRO A 347 -5.26 -3.57 -31.29
N GLY A 348 -6.24 -4.15 -31.97
CA GLY A 348 -6.39 -3.97 -33.42
C GLY A 348 -7.82 -3.86 -33.93
N ASP A 349 -8.81 -3.64 -33.07
CA ASP A 349 -10.21 -3.56 -33.49
C ASP A 349 -10.46 -2.49 -34.56
N PRO A 350 -9.99 -1.23 -34.42
CA PRO A 350 -10.17 -0.21 -35.45
C PRO A 350 -9.46 -0.57 -36.77
N TYR A 351 -8.36 -1.32 -36.70
CA TYR A 351 -7.66 -1.81 -37.88
C TYR A 351 -8.44 -2.90 -38.60
N MET A 352 -8.98 -3.87 -37.87
CA MET A 352 -9.84 -4.92 -38.43
C MET A 352 -11.09 -4.33 -39.09
N GLU A 353 -11.63 -3.23 -38.56
CA GLU A 353 -12.71 -2.51 -39.24
C GLU A 353 -12.22 -1.78 -40.50
N ALA A 354 -11.13 -1.01 -40.41
CA ALA A 354 -10.64 -0.18 -41.51
C ALA A 354 -10.29 -1.00 -42.76
N VAL A 355 -9.69 -2.18 -42.59
CA VAL A 355 -9.30 -3.06 -43.73
C VAL A 355 -10.49 -3.71 -44.44
N THR A 356 -11.71 -3.56 -43.94
CA THR A 356 -12.94 -4.07 -44.58
C THR A 356 -13.68 -3.01 -45.38
N LYS A 357 -13.22 -1.76 -45.36
CA LYS A 357 -13.86 -0.64 -46.08
C LYS A 357 -13.45 -0.66 -47.56
N ASP A 358 -14.38 -0.22 -48.42
CA ASP A 358 -14.24 -0.30 -49.88
C ASP A 358 -13.05 0.49 -50.46
N ASN A 359 -12.50 1.46 -49.73
CA ASN A 359 -11.33 2.24 -50.15
C ASN A 359 -9.99 1.68 -49.63
N VAL A 360 -9.97 0.47 -49.06
CA VAL A 360 -8.75 -0.19 -48.56
C VAL A 360 -8.53 -1.53 -49.23
N ASP A 361 -7.40 -1.67 -49.92
CA ASP A 361 -6.93 -2.92 -50.48
C ASP A 361 -5.74 -3.46 -49.67
N VAL A 362 -5.94 -4.62 -49.04
CA VAL A 362 -4.86 -5.34 -48.32
C VAL A 362 -4.17 -6.31 -49.25
N HIS A 363 -2.85 -6.17 -49.39
CA HIS A 363 -1.99 -7.02 -50.20
C HIS A 363 -1.12 -7.90 -49.31
N PHE A 364 -1.37 -9.21 -49.31
CA PHE A 364 -0.56 -10.18 -48.55
C PHE A 364 0.75 -10.54 -49.25
N THR A 365 1.54 -9.52 -49.56
CA THR A 365 2.82 -9.62 -50.28
C THR A 365 3.82 -8.58 -49.74
N ALA A 366 5.10 -8.81 -49.97
CA ALA A 366 6.14 -7.81 -49.71
C ALA A 366 6.16 -6.77 -50.84
N VAL A 367 6.60 -5.55 -50.53
CA VAL A 367 6.96 -4.57 -51.57
C VAL A 367 8.31 -4.96 -52.16
N GLU A 368 8.41 -4.99 -53.48
CA GLU A 368 9.64 -5.33 -54.21
C GLU A 368 10.42 -4.07 -54.60
N ARG A 369 9.73 -3.05 -55.13
CA ARG A 369 10.33 -1.78 -55.58
C ARG A 369 9.28 -0.67 -55.70
N LEU A 370 9.75 0.56 -55.87
CA LEU A 370 8.92 1.70 -56.24
C LEU A 370 9.16 2.13 -57.69
N THR A 371 8.10 2.58 -58.35
CA THR A 371 8.14 3.23 -59.66
C THR A 371 8.13 4.75 -59.48
N GLU A 372 8.00 5.52 -60.56
CA GLU A 372 7.88 6.98 -60.44
C GLU A 372 6.61 7.42 -59.71
N ASP A 373 5.51 6.66 -59.85
CA ASP A 373 4.19 7.07 -59.34
C ASP A 373 3.47 5.96 -58.52
N GLY A 374 4.20 4.93 -58.06
CA GLY A 374 3.58 3.81 -57.38
C GLY A 374 4.53 2.82 -56.72
N VAL A 375 3.92 1.77 -56.16
CA VAL A 375 4.58 0.67 -55.44
C VAL A 375 4.27 -0.64 -56.16
N VAL A 376 5.29 -1.49 -56.36
CA VAL A 376 5.13 -2.83 -56.95
C VAL A 376 5.27 -3.88 -55.85
N GLY A 377 4.22 -4.67 -55.63
CA GLY A 377 4.28 -5.84 -54.76
C GLY A 377 5.05 -6.99 -55.40
N ALA A 378 5.44 -8.00 -54.61
CA ALA A 378 6.09 -9.20 -55.13
C ALA A 378 5.13 -10.09 -55.95
N ASP A 379 3.85 -9.73 -56.03
CA ASP A 379 2.88 -10.25 -56.99
C ASP A 379 3.08 -9.68 -58.42
N GLY A 380 4.00 -8.72 -58.59
CA GLY A 380 4.35 -8.10 -59.86
C GLY A 380 3.40 -6.98 -60.28
N VAL A 381 2.40 -6.64 -59.46
CA VAL A 381 1.36 -5.69 -59.83
C VAL A 381 1.65 -4.32 -59.20
N GLU A 382 1.61 -3.27 -60.02
CA GLU A 382 1.83 -1.88 -59.58
C GLU A 382 0.54 -1.28 -59.01
N ARG A 383 0.64 -0.59 -57.87
CA ARG A 383 -0.43 0.29 -57.36
C ARG A 383 0.06 1.73 -57.33
N LYS A 384 -0.72 2.61 -57.95
CA LYS A 384 -0.38 4.03 -58.06
C LYS A 384 -0.76 4.75 -56.77
N CYS A 385 0.19 5.48 -56.20
CA CYS A 385 -0.01 6.19 -54.95
C CYS A 385 0.72 7.54 -54.96
N ASP A 386 0.19 8.49 -54.22
CA ASP A 386 0.74 9.83 -54.06
C ASP A 386 1.68 9.89 -52.84
N THR A 387 1.39 9.07 -51.81
CA THR A 387 2.21 8.95 -50.60
C THR A 387 2.53 7.49 -50.25
N VAL A 388 3.76 7.23 -49.83
CA VAL A 388 4.22 5.97 -49.25
C VAL A 388 4.53 6.15 -47.77
N VAL A 389 3.84 5.40 -46.91
CA VAL A 389 4.05 5.36 -45.46
C VAL A 389 4.82 4.10 -45.08
N CYS A 390 6.06 4.26 -44.61
CA CYS A 390 6.91 3.19 -44.10
C CYS A 390 6.61 2.97 -42.60
N ALA A 391 5.87 1.91 -42.29
CA ALA A 391 5.62 1.42 -40.93
C ALA A 391 6.56 0.24 -40.60
N THR A 392 7.87 0.47 -40.81
CA THR A 392 8.90 -0.58 -40.95
C THR A 392 9.71 -0.85 -39.68
N GLY A 393 9.37 -0.21 -38.55
CA GLY A 393 9.95 -0.48 -37.24
C GLY A 393 11.26 0.28 -36.97
N PHE A 394 12.13 -0.32 -36.14
CA PHE A 394 13.31 0.30 -35.56
C PHE A 394 14.54 -0.61 -35.67
N ASP A 395 15.73 -0.01 -35.54
CA ASP A 395 16.98 -0.70 -35.25
C ASP A 395 16.97 -1.24 -33.82
N VAL A 396 16.88 -2.56 -33.72
CA VAL A 396 16.81 -3.30 -32.46
C VAL A 396 18.06 -4.14 -32.21
N THR A 397 19.19 -3.73 -32.80
CA THR A 397 20.50 -4.38 -32.58
C THR A 397 21.07 -4.11 -31.20
N TYR A 398 20.49 -3.17 -30.43
CA TYR A 398 21.02 -2.64 -29.16
C TYR A 398 22.38 -1.94 -29.27
N ARG A 399 23.01 -1.89 -30.45
CA ARG A 399 24.29 -1.21 -30.66
C ARG A 399 24.12 0.29 -30.40
N PRO A 400 24.95 0.92 -29.54
CA PRO A 400 24.87 2.35 -29.28
C PRO A 400 25.01 3.19 -30.56
N ARG A 401 24.32 4.34 -30.61
CA ARG A 401 24.31 5.24 -31.78
C ARG A 401 25.57 6.07 -31.94
N PHE A 402 26.29 6.24 -30.84
CA PHE A 402 27.56 6.95 -30.75
C PHE A 402 28.57 6.03 -30.06
N PRO A 403 29.88 6.27 -30.23
CA PRO A 403 30.90 5.46 -29.57
C PRO A 403 30.74 5.52 -28.04
N VAL A 404 30.52 4.34 -27.44
CA VAL A 404 30.59 4.11 -26.00
C VAL A 404 31.81 3.22 -25.78
N VAL A 405 32.87 3.80 -25.26
CA VAL A 405 34.18 3.16 -25.13
C VAL A 405 34.50 2.94 -23.66
N GLY A 406 34.52 1.69 -23.24
CA GLY A 406 34.75 1.27 -21.85
C GLY A 406 36.23 1.03 -21.52
N LYS A 407 36.48 0.18 -20.52
CA LYS A 407 37.83 -0.15 -20.04
C LYS A 407 38.69 -0.72 -21.18
N ASN A 408 39.99 -0.41 -21.17
CA ASN A 408 40.94 -0.89 -22.19
C ASN A 408 40.56 -0.55 -23.64
N GLY A 409 39.74 0.48 -23.86
CA GLY A 409 39.34 0.91 -25.20
C GLY A 409 38.27 0.05 -25.89
N VAL A 410 37.58 -0.82 -25.16
CA VAL A 410 36.50 -1.67 -25.71
C VAL A 410 35.33 -0.81 -26.18
N ASN A 411 35.01 -0.84 -27.48
CA ASN A 411 33.83 -0.18 -28.03
C ASN A 411 32.61 -1.09 -27.94
N LEU A 412 31.56 -0.63 -27.24
CA LEU A 412 30.34 -1.41 -27.00
C LEU A 412 29.61 -1.81 -28.29
N ALA A 413 29.57 -0.93 -29.30
CA ALA A 413 28.91 -1.22 -30.57
C ALA A 413 29.63 -2.32 -31.36
N GLU A 414 30.95 -2.43 -31.21
CA GLU A 414 31.73 -3.52 -31.83
C GLU A 414 31.63 -4.82 -31.00
N LYS A 415 31.63 -4.72 -29.67
CA LYS A 415 31.42 -5.87 -28.78
C LYS A 415 30.07 -6.56 -29.04
N TRP A 416 29.04 -5.77 -29.32
CA TRP A 416 27.68 -6.27 -29.57
C TRP A 416 27.35 -6.47 -31.06
N LYS A 417 28.35 -6.56 -31.95
CA LYS A 417 28.11 -6.79 -33.38
C LYS A 417 27.35 -8.09 -33.66
N ASP A 418 27.63 -9.14 -32.89
CA ASP A 418 27.06 -10.48 -33.08
C ASP A 418 25.92 -10.76 -32.09
N ALA A 419 26.13 -10.44 -30.80
CA ALA A 419 25.17 -10.66 -29.73
C ALA A 419 25.23 -9.51 -28.69
N PRO A 420 24.12 -8.79 -28.46
CA PRO A 420 24.06 -7.83 -27.38
C PRO A 420 23.81 -8.54 -26.05
N GLU A 421 24.87 -8.72 -25.27
CA GLU A 421 24.83 -9.39 -23.97
C GLU A 421 25.09 -8.39 -22.83
N SER A 422 24.19 -8.40 -21.86
CA SER A 422 24.28 -7.57 -20.66
C SER A 422 24.00 -8.41 -19.42
N TYR A 423 24.48 -7.94 -18.28
CA TYR A 423 24.17 -8.52 -16.98
C TYR A 423 22.80 -8.01 -16.52
N LEU A 424 21.82 -8.93 -16.50
CA LEU A 424 20.44 -8.71 -16.05
C LEU A 424 19.69 -7.58 -16.79
N GLY A 425 20.15 -7.16 -17.98
CA GLY A 425 19.57 -6.02 -18.70
C GLY A 425 19.93 -4.64 -18.12
N ILE A 426 20.84 -4.58 -17.14
CA ILE A 426 21.14 -3.36 -16.36
C ILE A 426 22.56 -2.87 -16.59
N THR A 427 23.58 -3.74 -16.52
CA THR A 427 24.99 -3.34 -16.62
C THR A 427 25.74 -4.20 -17.64
N VAL A 428 26.90 -3.76 -18.11
CA VAL A 428 27.62 -4.44 -19.20
C VAL A 428 29.08 -4.66 -18.83
N PRO A 429 29.63 -5.88 -19.02
CA PRO A 429 31.05 -6.11 -18.81
C PRO A 429 31.90 -5.19 -19.68
N ASP A 430 33.01 -4.75 -19.13
CA ASP A 430 33.90 -3.72 -19.69
C ASP A 430 33.36 -2.29 -19.73
N MET A 431 32.15 -2.03 -19.21
CA MET A 431 31.56 -0.69 -19.13
C MET A 431 31.38 -0.29 -17.66
N PRO A 432 32.41 0.29 -17.01
CA PRO A 432 32.36 0.59 -15.58
C PRO A 432 31.34 1.68 -15.26
N ASN A 433 30.59 1.53 -14.16
CA ASN A 433 29.59 2.51 -13.72
C ASN A 433 28.55 2.89 -14.80
N PHE A 434 28.33 2.00 -15.77
CA PHE A 434 27.40 2.19 -16.88
C PHE A 434 26.14 1.38 -16.63
N PHE A 435 24.99 2.07 -16.55
CA PHE A 435 23.69 1.46 -16.31
C PHE A 435 22.75 1.74 -17.47
N MET A 436 22.03 0.72 -17.92
CA MET A 436 21.05 0.78 -18.99
C MET A 436 19.63 0.67 -18.45
N TYR A 437 18.71 1.27 -19.18
CA TYR A 437 17.28 1.22 -18.90
C TYR A 437 16.58 0.67 -20.14
N ILE A 438 15.93 -0.50 -20.01
CA ILE A 438 15.45 -1.28 -21.15
C ILE A 438 16.63 -1.80 -22.00
N GLY A 439 17.62 -2.42 -21.33
CA GLY A 439 18.74 -3.11 -21.97
C GLY A 439 18.34 -4.44 -22.64
N PRO A 440 19.31 -5.19 -23.20
CA PRO A 440 19.06 -6.56 -23.66
C PRO A 440 18.48 -7.43 -22.54
N THR A 441 17.56 -8.34 -22.86
CA THR A 441 16.95 -9.27 -21.88
C THR A 441 16.08 -8.55 -20.83
N TRP A 442 15.10 -7.76 -21.29
CA TRP A 442 14.20 -6.94 -20.49
C TRP A 442 12.80 -7.55 -20.36
N PRO A 443 12.08 -7.41 -19.22
CA PRO A 443 10.69 -7.88 -19.10
C PRO A 443 9.75 -7.00 -19.92
N VAL A 444 9.43 -7.47 -21.12
CA VAL A 444 8.63 -6.78 -22.14
C VAL A 444 7.34 -7.52 -22.49
N GLU A 445 7.24 -8.76 -22.02
CA GLU A 445 6.23 -9.77 -22.32
C GLU A 445 4.94 -9.66 -21.51
N ASN A 446 5.02 -9.19 -20.26
CA ASN A 446 3.86 -9.05 -19.37
C ASN A 446 4.03 -7.85 -18.42
N GLY A 447 2.91 -7.31 -17.94
CA GLY A 447 2.88 -6.10 -17.10
C GLY A 447 3.25 -4.80 -17.83
N SER A 448 3.15 -3.69 -17.12
CA SER A 448 3.60 -2.39 -17.59
C SER A 448 5.11 -2.23 -17.37
N VAL A 449 5.80 -1.61 -18.33
CA VAL A 449 7.23 -1.30 -18.23
C VAL A 449 7.57 -0.45 -16.99
N ALA A 450 6.60 0.32 -16.48
CA ALA A 450 6.81 1.24 -15.38
C ALA A 450 7.23 0.54 -14.08
N GLY A 451 6.70 -0.65 -13.80
CA GLY A 451 7.02 -1.45 -12.59
C GLY A 451 8.49 -1.89 -12.57
N PRO A 452 8.92 -2.76 -13.50
CA PRO A 452 10.30 -3.20 -13.64
C PRO A 452 11.31 -2.04 -13.75
N LEU A 453 10.97 -0.99 -14.50
CA LEU A 453 11.82 0.18 -14.63
C LEU A 453 12.05 0.88 -13.29
N GLY A 454 11.00 0.99 -12.46
CA GLY A 454 11.11 1.51 -11.10
C GLY A 454 12.10 0.74 -10.23
N GLU A 455 12.15 -0.59 -10.39
CA GLU A 455 13.07 -1.43 -9.63
C GLU A 455 14.52 -1.29 -10.12
N VAL A 456 14.75 -1.16 -11.44
CA VAL A 456 16.09 -0.87 -11.99
C VAL A 456 16.61 0.49 -11.53
N VAL A 457 15.72 1.49 -11.40
CA VAL A 457 16.10 2.77 -10.83
C VAL A 457 16.51 2.60 -9.37
N LYS A 458 15.75 1.86 -8.54
CA LYS A 458 16.15 1.59 -7.15
C LYS A 458 17.47 0.83 -7.05
N TYR A 459 17.71 -0.15 -7.92
CA TYR A 459 18.98 -0.86 -8.05
C TYR A 459 20.14 0.12 -8.27
N THR A 460 19.95 1.06 -9.22
CA THR A 460 20.94 2.11 -9.53
C THR A 460 21.21 2.99 -8.30
N ILE A 461 20.14 3.42 -7.60
CA ILE A 461 20.26 4.24 -6.38
C ILE A 461 21.04 3.51 -5.28
N LYS A 462 20.81 2.20 -5.08
CA LYS A 462 21.58 1.39 -4.12
C LYS A 462 23.07 1.36 -4.48
N CYS A 463 23.40 1.20 -5.76
CA CYS A 463 24.78 1.25 -6.24
C CYS A 463 25.43 2.63 -6.02
N ILE A 464 24.72 3.73 -6.32
CA ILE A 464 25.20 5.10 -6.06
C ILE A 464 25.44 5.33 -4.56
N LYS A 465 24.50 4.92 -3.70
CA LYS A 465 24.66 5.05 -2.24
C LYS A 465 25.86 4.26 -1.73
N LYS A 466 26.02 3.01 -2.19
CA LYS A 466 27.21 2.20 -1.85
C LYS A 466 28.49 2.87 -2.34
N MET A 467 28.45 3.48 -3.52
CA MET A 467 29.57 4.24 -4.07
C MET A 467 30.00 5.40 -3.16
N GLN A 468 29.04 6.14 -2.61
CA GLN A 468 29.31 7.21 -1.65
C GLN A 468 29.87 6.66 -0.34
N LYS A 469 29.19 5.69 0.25
CA LYS A 469 29.50 5.12 1.57
C LYS A 469 30.88 4.46 1.65
N GLU A 470 31.26 3.72 0.60
CA GLU A 470 32.49 2.92 0.61
C GLU A 470 33.60 3.50 -0.27
N HIS A 471 33.44 4.71 -0.81
CA HIS A 471 34.41 5.32 -1.72
C HIS A 471 34.80 4.42 -2.91
N ILE A 472 33.81 3.70 -3.48
CA ILE A 472 34.02 2.79 -4.62
C ILE A 472 34.29 3.59 -5.90
N LYS A 473 35.46 3.44 -6.50
CA LYS A 473 35.79 4.04 -7.80
C LYS A 473 34.89 3.51 -8.92
N SER A 474 34.71 2.19 -9.00
CA SER A 474 33.91 1.60 -10.07
C SER A 474 33.29 0.25 -9.76
N PHE A 475 32.15 -0.03 -10.40
CA PHE A 475 31.51 -1.33 -10.53
C PHE A 475 31.54 -1.80 -11.99
N VAL A 476 32.00 -3.02 -12.24
CA VAL A 476 31.96 -3.67 -13.57
C VAL A 476 31.46 -5.10 -13.39
N PRO A 477 30.38 -5.55 -14.05
CA PRO A 477 29.97 -6.96 -13.93
C PRO A 477 31.03 -7.86 -14.56
N LYS A 478 31.27 -9.04 -13.97
CA LYS A 478 32.21 -10.02 -14.50
C LYS A 478 31.68 -10.63 -15.80
N GLN A 479 32.57 -10.86 -16.76
CA GLN A 479 32.22 -11.38 -18.08
C GLN A 479 31.66 -12.82 -17.97
N ASP A 480 32.35 -13.71 -17.27
CA ASP A 480 31.96 -15.12 -17.09
C ASP A 480 30.57 -15.26 -16.44
N VAL A 481 30.29 -14.46 -15.41
CA VAL A 481 28.95 -14.44 -14.76
C VAL A 481 27.87 -13.96 -15.74
N THR A 482 28.19 -12.95 -16.55
CA THR A 482 27.26 -12.43 -17.57
C THR A 482 27.01 -13.47 -18.65
N ASP A 483 28.04 -14.21 -19.07
CA ASP A 483 27.93 -15.27 -20.08
C ASP A 483 27.03 -16.41 -19.59
N LEU A 484 27.20 -16.85 -18.34
CA LEU A 484 26.36 -17.88 -17.71
C LEU A 484 24.88 -17.46 -17.63
N PHE A 485 24.61 -16.19 -17.32
CA PHE A 485 23.24 -15.65 -17.36
C PHE A 485 22.67 -15.68 -18.78
N ASN A 486 23.45 -15.25 -19.78
CA ASN A 486 23.00 -15.23 -21.17
C ASN A 486 22.82 -16.65 -21.74
N GLU A 487 23.64 -17.62 -21.35
CA GLU A 487 23.45 -19.03 -21.68
C GLU A 487 22.10 -19.54 -21.15
N HIS A 488 21.80 -19.25 -19.88
CA HIS A 488 20.52 -19.61 -19.26
C HIS A 488 19.33 -19.00 -20.02
N THR A 489 19.42 -17.72 -20.41
CA THR A 489 18.31 -17.05 -21.12
C THR A 489 18.06 -17.69 -22.47
N GLN A 490 19.11 -17.97 -23.25
CA GLN A 490 18.99 -18.58 -24.56
C GLN A 490 18.43 -20.01 -24.49
N GLU A 491 18.77 -20.78 -23.45
CA GLU A 491 18.16 -22.09 -23.22
C GLU A 491 16.67 -21.96 -22.88
N TRP A 492 16.32 -21.07 -21.94
CA TRP A 492 14.94 -20.87 -21.52
C TRP A 492 14.01 -20.51 -22.69
N TYR A 493 14.45 -19.67 -23.64
CA TYR A 493 13.61 -19.29 -24.79
C TYR A 493 13.18 -20.48 -25.65
N LYS A 494 13.90 -21.60 -25.68
CA LYS A 494 13.52 -22.81 -26.44
C LYS A 494 12.22 -23.44 -25.94
N HIS A 495 11.79 -23.10 -24.73
CA HIS A 495 10.53 -23.53 -24.14
C HIS A 495 9.37 -22.55 -24.36
N THR A 496 9.62 -21.44 -25.06
CA THR A 496 8.69 -20.31 -25.19
C THR A 496 8.31 -20.04 -26.65
N VAL A 497 7.30 -19.19 -26.83
CA VAL A 497 6.80 -18.77 -28.16
C VAL A 497 7.85 -18.06 -29.01
N TRP A 498 8.91 -17.51 -28.39
CA TRP A 498 9.95 -16.78 -29.12
C TRP A 498 10.86 -17.67 -29.95
N LYS A 499 10.84 -19.00 -29.74
CA LYS A 499 11.54 -19.96 -30.61
C LYS A 499 10.99 -20.04 -32.03
N ASP A 500 9.75 -19.59 -32.24
CA ASP A 500 9.07 -19.68 -33.54
C ASP A 500 9.78 -18.86 -34.63
N SER A 501 9.49 -19.16 -35.89
CA SER A 501 10.09 -18.51 -37.06
C SER A 501 9.56 -17.10 -37.36
N CYS A 502 8.79 -16.50 -36.45
CA CYS A 502 8.23 -15.16 -36.66
C CYS A 502 9.32 -14.09 -36.78
N ARG A 503 9.09 -13.09 -37.65
CA ARG A 503 9.95 -11.90 -37.68
C ARG A 503 9.51 -10.92 -36.60
N SER A 504 10.35 -10.70 -35.58
CA SER A 504 10.04 -9.90 -34.40
C SER A 504 11.20 -8.97 -34.05
N TRP A 505 10.89 -7.85 -33.40
CA TRP A 505 11.92 -6.95 -32.89
C TRP A 505 12.63 -7.52 -31.65
N TYR A 506 12.04 -8.55 -31.02
CA TYR A 506 12.63 -9.23 -29.86
C TYR A 506 13.93 -9.99 -30.17
N LYS A 507 14.20 -10.25 -31.46
CA LYS A 507 15.28 -11.16 -31.89
C LYS A 507 16.01 -10.64 -33.12
N ASN A 508 17.23 -11.13 -33.30
CA ASN A 508 17.90 -11.06 -34.59
C ASN A 508 17.15 -11.99 -35.57
N ASN A 509 16.56 -11.40 -36.61
CA ASN A 509 15.71 -12.11 -37.55
C ASN A 509 16.47 -12.95 -38.57
N ASP A 510 17.79 -12.85 -38.60
CA ASP A 510 18.66 -13.59 -39.50
C ASP A 510 19.33 -14.77 -38.77
N THR A 511 19.70 -14.59 -37.49
CA THR A 511 20.29 -15.66 -36.67
C THR A 511 19.29 -16.40 -35.78
N GLY A 512 18.12 -15.82 -35.52
CA GLY A 512 17.11 -16.35 -34.61
C GLY A 512 17.36 -16.07 -33.11
N ARG A 513 18.53 -15.50 -32.75
CA ARG A 513 18.89 -15.21 -31.36
C ARG A 513 17.95 -14.18 -30.74
N ILE A 514 17.39 -14.49 -29.56
CA ILE A 514 16.52 -13.59 -28.81
C ILE A 514 17.37 -12.62 -27.99
N ASN A 515 17.09 -11.31 -28.10
CA ASN A 515 17.90 -10.26 -27.48
C ASN A 515 17.12 -9.43 -26.46
N ALA A 516 15.79 -9.37 -26.53
CA ALA A 516 15.02 -8.35 -25.82
C ALA A 516 14.26 -8.84 -24.58
N VAL A 517 14.04 -10.14 -24.41
CA VAL A 517 13.02 -10.68 -23.49
C VAL A 517 13.64 -11.20 -22.20
N TRP A 518 13.05 -10.97 -21.04
CA TRP A 518 13.55 -11.53 -19.78
C TRP A 518 13.11 -13.01 -19.60
N PRO A 519 13.96 -13.91 -19.06
CA PRO A 519 13.60 -15.31 -18.81
C PRO A 519 12.72 -15.49 -17.57
N GLY A 520 11.57 -14.83 -17.52
CA GLY A 520 10.65 -14.83 -16.38
C GLY A 520 9.59 -13.76 -16.54
N SER A 521 8.72 -13.60 -15.55
CA SER A 521 7.72 -12.51 -15.54
C SER A 521 8.31 -11.18 -15.08
N SER A 522 7.62 -10.07 -15.33
CA SER A 522 7.93 -8.76 -14.73
C SER A 522 8.14 -8.81 -13.21
N LEU A 523 7.30 -9.56 -12.48
CA LEU A 523 7.44 -9.73 -11.02
C LEU A 523 8.70 -10.54 -10.66
N HIS A 524 8.99 -11.60 -11.41
CA HIS A 524 10.22 -12.39 -11.24
C HIS A 524 11.46 -11.52 -11.44
N TYR A 525 11.46 -10.65 -12.46
CA TYR A 525 12.54 -9.69 -12.68
C TYR A 525 12.74 -8.77 -11.48
N MET A 526 11.67 -8.11 -11.03
CA MET A 526 11.72 -7.16 -9.90
C MET A 526 12.27 -7.81 -8.63
N GLN A 527 11.84 -9.04 -8.32
CA GLN A 527 12.38 -9.79 -7.17
C GLN A 527 13.85 -10.16 -7.36
N THR A 528 14.25 -10.59 -8.55
CA THR A 528 15.63 -10.98 -8.86
C THR A 528 16.61 -9.83 -8.68
N ILE A 529 16.21 -8.61 -9.06
CA ILE A 529 17.06 -7.42 -9.01
C ILE A 529 16.84 -6.58 -7.75
N GLN A 530 16.02 -7.03 -6.80
CA GLN A 530 15.68 -6.23 -5.62
C GLN A 530 16.93 -5.81 -4.85
N GLU A 531 17.90 -6.71 -4.68
CA GLU A 531 19.21 -6.41 -4.08
C GLU A 531 20.35 -6.60 -5.10
N PRO A 532 21.25 -5.63 -5.27
CA PRO A 532 22.43 -5.82 -6.09
C PRO A 532 23.34 -6.94 -5.56
N ARG A 533 23.62 -7.92 -6.42
CA ARG A 533 24.58 -9.01 -6.18
C ARG A 533 26.01 -8.51 -6.39
N TYR A 534 26.55 -7.77 -5.42
CA TYR A 534 27.86 -7.14 -5.54
C TYR A 534 29.00 -8.14 -5.78
N GLU A 535 28.84 -9.40 -5.39
CA GLU A 535 29.78 -10.50 -5.65
C GLU A 535 29.98 -10.81 -7.15
N ASP A 536 29.01 -10.44 -7.99
CA ASP A 536 29.05 -10.62 -9.44
C ASP A 536 29.84 -9.49 -10.13
N TYR A 537 30.27 -8.47 -9.38
CA TYR A 537 30.99 -7.30 -9.89
C TYR A 537 32.48 -7.34 -9.50
N GLU A 538 33.32 -6.81 -10.39
CA GLU A 538 34.64 -6.30 -10.07
C GLU A 538 34.48 -4.89 -9.48
N ILE A 539 34.90 -4.72 -8.22
CA ILE A 539 34.83 -3.44 -7.50
C ILE A 539 36.23 -2.87 -7.34
N GLN A 540 36.42 -1.63 -7.76
CA GLN A 540 37.63 -0.85 -7.47
C GLN A 540 37.31 0.28 -6.52
N TYR A 541 38.25 0.65 -5.65
CA TYR A 541 38.09 1.69 -4.63
C TYR A 541 38.94 2.93 -4.98
N GLN A 542 38.48 4.13 -4.59
CA GLN A 542 39.25 5.38 -4.82
C GLN A 542 40.61 5.32 -4.13
N ASN A 543 40.66 4.74 -2.93
CA ASN A 543 41.91 4.41 -2.27
C ASN A 543 42.42 3.05 -2.77
N GLY A 544 43.22 3.08 -3.85
CA GLY A 544 43.82 1.87 -4.42
C GLY A 544 44.83 1.16 -3.49
N ARG A 545 45.29 1.83 -2.43
CA ARG A 545 46.18 1.24 -1.42
C ARG A 545 45.42 0.44 -0.37
N ASN A 546 44.27 0.93 0.09
CA ASN A 546 43.49 0.29 1.14
C ASN A 546 41.98 0.54 0.95
N MET A 547 41.26 -0.53 0.59
CA MET A 547 39.81 -0.49 0.40
C MET A 547 39.03 -0.15 1.67
N TRP A 548 39.61 -0.30 2.86
CA TRP A 548 38.96 0.01 4.14
C TRP A 548 39.07 1.48 4.55
N ALA A 549 39.58 2.35 3.68
CA ALA A 549 39.71 3.78 3.97
C ALA A 549 38.38 4.44 4.34
N PHE A 550 37.25 3.94 3.83
CA PHE A 550 35.93 4.47 4.14
C PHE A 550 35.50 4.30 5.62
N LEU A 551 36.18 3.43 6.39
CA LEU A 551 35.95 3.33 7.84
C LEU A 551 36.34 4.61 8.58
N GLY A 552 37.14 5.47 7.94
CA GLY A 552 37.65 6.71 8.53
C GLY A 552 38.33 6.47 9.87
N MET A 553 38.22 7.45 10.77
CA MET A 553 38.75 7.36 12.13
C MET A 553 37.84 6.56 13.09
N GLY A 554 36.96 5.70 12.57
CA GLY A 554 36.09 4.84 13.35
C GLY A 554 34.89 5.54 13.98
N LEU A 555 34.43 6.64 13.38
CA LEU A 555 33.31 7.44 13.86
C LEU A 555 32.12 7.29 12.91
N THR A 556 30.91 7.21 13.46
CA THR A 556 29.66 7.22 12.68
C THR A 556 28.98 8.59 12.77
N ARG A 557 27.94 8.82 11.96
CA ARG A 557 27.13 10.04 12.04
C ARG A 557 26.46 10.21 13.41
N GLU A 558 25.96 9.11 13.98
CA GLU A 558 25.35 9.07 15.32
C GLU A 558 26.35 9.51 16.38
N SER A 559 27.60 9.01 16.31
CA SER A 559 28.67 9.39 17.25
C SER A 559 29.01 10.89 17.27
N LYS A 560 28.63 11.63 16.23
CA LYS A 560 28.83 13.09 16.10
C LYS A 560 27.57 13.91 16.26
N THR A 561 26.41 13.28 16.35
CA THR A 561 25.12 13.97 16.45
C THR A 561 24.73 14.13 17.91
N PRO A 562 24.62 15.35 18.47
CA PRO A 562 24.22 15.55 19.85
C PRO A 562 22.85 14.91 20.14
N GLY A 563 22.77 14.10 21.19
CA GLY A 563 21.52 13.43 21.59
C GLY A 563 21.15 12.18 20.78
N ALA A 564 21.98 11.75 19.83
CA ALA A 564 21.74 10.48 19.13
C ALA A 564 21.94 9.27 20.06
N ASP A 565 21.20 8.19 19.80
CA ASP A 565 21.39 6.90 20.47
C ASP A 565 22.70 6.26 20.00
N LEU A 566 23.65 6.11 20.93
CA LEU A 566 24.97 5.53 20.67
C LEU A 566 25.01 4.01 20.87
N SER A 567 23.89 3.42 21.29
CA SER A 567 23.73 2.00 21.54
C SER A 567 22.47 1.43 20.86
N PRO A 568 22.24 1.72 19.57
CA PRO A 568 20.97 1.37 18.91
C PRO A 568 20.74 -0.15 18.81
N TYR A 569 21.80 -0.95 18.92
CA TYR A 569 21.74 -2.42 18.96
C TYR A 569 21.29 -2.97 20.32
N LEU A 570 21.31 -2.18 21.39
CA LEU A 570 20.73 -2.52 22.69
C LEU A 570 19.34 -1.92 22.80
N ASN A 571 18.45 -2.37 21.92
CA ASN A 571 17.05 -2.00 21.98
C ASN A 571 16.21 -3.24 22.23
N VAL A 572 15.02 -3.04 22.80
CA VAL A 572 14.14 -4.15 23.22
C VAL A 572 13.78 -5.07 22.03
N LYS A 573 13.72 -4.55 20.80
CA LYS A 573 13.35 -5.31 19.59
C LYS A 573 14.41 -6.32 19.16
N GLU A 574 15.67 -6.13 19.57
CA GLU A 574 16.79 -7.05 19.27
C GLU A 574 16.93 -8.17 20.31
N ILE A 575 16.25 -8.08 21.45
CA ILE A 575 16.33 -9.12 22.47
C ILE A 575 15.47 -10.29 22.03
N ASP A 576 16.10 -11.47 21.89
CA ASP A 576 15.38 -12.70 21.56
C ASP A 576 14.26 -12.93 22.58
N PRO A 577 13.00 -13.11 22.13
CA PRO A 577 11.87 -13.39 23.01
C PRO A 577 12.14 -14.56 23.98
N LYS A 578 12.86 -15.60 23.56
CA LYS A 578 13.23 -16.74 24.43
C LYS A 578 14.25 -16.35 25.50
N TRP A 579 15.15 -15.42 25.19
CA TRP A 579 16.10 -14.92 26.18
C TRP A 579 15.38 -14.07 27.23
N LEU A 580 14.47 -13.20 26.80
CA LEU A 580 13.58 -12.45 27.69
C LEU A 580 12.83 -13.41 28.62
N GLU A 581 12.23 -14.47 28.08
CA GLU A 581 11.55 -15.50 28.87
C GLU A 581 12.49 -16.19 29.88
N ALA A 582 13.69 -16.59 29.45
CA ALA A 582 14.66 -17.29 30.29
C ALA A 582 15.17 -16.45 31.48
N ILE A 583 15.24 -15.12 31.32
CA ILE A 583 15.62 -14.20 32.41
C ILE A 583 14.40 -13.71 33.22
N GLY A 584 13.20 -14.20 32.91
CA GLY A 584 11.95 -13.81 33.57
C GLY A 584 11.41 -12.44 33.14
N ALA A 585 11.87 -11.92 32.00
CA ALA A 585 11.35 -10.72 31.35
C ALA A 585 10.24 -11.06 30.33
N ASP A 586 9.32 -10.11 30.08
CA ASP A 586 8.21 -10.27 29.13
C ASP A 586 8.75 -10.33 27.68
N SER A 587 8.72 -11.52 27.08
CA SER A 587 9.22 -11.84 25.73
C SER A 587 8.60 -11.01 24.60
N ASP A 588 7.48 -10.36 24.89
CA ASP A 588 6.65 -9.66 23.92
C ASP A 588 6.73 -8.16 24.07
N ALA A 589 7.44 -7.67 25.10
CA ALA A 589 7.67 -6.26 25.37
C ALA A 589 8.03 -5.42 24.11
N PRO A 590 8.86 -5.88 23.16
CA PRO A 590 9.18 -5.06 21.98
C PRO A 590 8.04 -4.91 20.97
N ARG A 591 7.15 -5.90 20.86
CA ARG A 591 6.03 -5.87 19.90
C ARG A 591 4.80 -5.20 20.51
N LYS A 592 4.66 -5.37 21.81
CA LYS A 592 3.75 -4.64 22.68
C LYS A 592 3.98 -3.12 22.61
N ALA A 593 5.23 -2.64 22.54
CA ALA A 593 5.54 -1.22 22.40
C ALA A 593 5.01 -0.53 21.12
N SER A 594 4.69 -1.28 20.05
CA SER A 594 4.11 -0.73 18.80
C SER A 594 2.59 -0.91 18.68
N ILE A 595 1.96 -1.68 19.56
CA ILE A 595 0.54 -2.09 19.45
C ILE A 595 -0.27 -1.72 20.72
N GLU A 596 0.37 -1.43 21.85
CA GLU A 596 -0.31 -1.29 23.17
C GLU A 596 -0.88 0.09 23.49
N GLU A 597 -1.73 0.61 22.62
CA GLU A 597 -2.45 1.84 22.89
C GLU A 597 -3.94 1.63 22.75
N LEU A 598 -4.58 1.23 23.87
CA LEU A 598 -5.96 1.60 24.22
C LEU A 598 -6.36 1.00 25.57
N SER A 599 -6.23 1.79 26.64
CA SER A 599 -7.01 1.59 27.86
C SER A 599 -7.40 2.93 28.51
N LYS A 600 -8.48 2.94 29.30
CA LYS A 600 -9.14 4.18 29.76
C LYS A 600 -8.38 4.94 30.87
N SER A 601 -7.36 4.34 31.49
CA SER A 601 -6.47 5.02 32.47
C SER A 601 -5.20 5.58 31.84
N THR A 602 -4.83 5.10 30.66
CA THR A 602 -3.67 5.54 29.87
C THR A 602 -3.97 6.81 29.05
N LEU A 603 -5.24 7.24 28.94
CA LEU A 603 -5.62 8.55 28.37
C LEU A 603 -5.03 9.73 29.13
N ILE A 604 -5.00 9.66 30.48
CA ILE A 604 -4.36 10.68 31.31
C ILE A 604 -2.86 10.73 31.00
N GLN A 605 -2.24 9.58 30.73
CA GLN A 605 -0.82 9.51 30.38
C GLN A 605 -0.53 10.00 28.98
N GLY A 606 -1.38 9.71 28.00
CA GLY A 606 -1.26 10.29 26.66
C GLY A 606 -1.37 11.82 26.69
N LEU A 607 -2.19 12.35 27.61
CA LEU A 607 -2.27 13.78 27.85
C LEU A 607 -1.03 14.35 28.57
N LEU A 608 -0.38 13.56 29.44
CA LEU A 608 0.91 13.91 30.03
C LEU A 608 2.02 13.94 28.95
N VAL A 609 2.07 12.94 28.06
CA VAL A 609 3.02 12.93 26.93
C VAL A 609 2.83 14.15 26.03
N LEU A 610 1.58 14.56 25.76
CA LEU A 610 1.31 15.76 24.95
C LEU A 610 1.85 17.05 25.59
N ASN A 611 1.72 17.18 26.91
CA ASN A 611 2.05 18.42 27.62
C ASN A 611 3.47 18.45 28.20
N TYR A 612 4.11 17.30 28.37
CA TYR A 612 5.43 17.13 28.96
C TYR A 612 6.27 16.20 28.06
N PRO A 613 7.02 16.78 27.09
CA PRO A 613 7.81 16.00 26.14
C PRO A 613 8.85 15.07 26.78
N ASP A 614 9.31 15.41 27.99
CA ASP A 614 10.28 14.63 28.76
C ASP A 614 9.63 13.52 29.63
N TYR A 615 8.31 13.31 29.54
CA TYR A 615 7.61 12.29 30.32
C TYR A 615 7.79 10.89 29.70
N GLU A 616 8.63 10.07 30.34
CA GLU A 616 8.78 8.66 29.99
C GLU A 616 7.62 7.82 30.55
N PHE A 617 6.79 7.31 29.64
CA PHE A 617 5.68 6.44 29.99
C PHE A 617 6.17 5.08 30.52
N GLN A 618 5.51 4.59 31.58
CA GLN A 618 5.70 3.24 32.13
C GLN A 618 4.33 2.61 32.40
N ARG A 619 4.19 1.29 32.21
CA ARG A 619 2.90 0.59 32.39
C ARG A 619 2.32 0.74 33.80
N TRP A 620 3.18 0.77 34.82
CA TRP A 620 2.75 0.92 36.22
C TRP A 620 2.18 2.31 36.53
N HIS A 621 2.60 3.37 35.82
CA HIS A 621 1.99 4.71 35.95
C HIS A 621 0.48 4.64 35.63
N GLY A 622 0.11 3.95 34.55
CA GLY A 622 -1.29 3.76 34.13
C GLY A 622 -2.10 2.88 35.08
N THR A 623 -1.47 1.85 35.65
CA THR A 623 -2.06 1.01 36.70
C THR A 623 -2.35 1.82 37.98
N LEU A 624 -1.41 2.67 38.43
CA LEU A 624 -1.65 3.52 39.60
C LEU A 624 -2.77 4.54 39.37
N LEU A 625 -2.81 5.16 38.18
CA LEU A 625 -3.89 6.07 37.79
C LEU A 625 -5.25 5.34 37.77
N HIS A 626 -5.29 4.11 37.27
CA HIS A 626 -6.50 3.28 37.32
C HIS A 626 -6.95 3.02 38.76
N ILE A 627 -6.03 2.59 39.64
CA ILE A 627 -6.33 2.34 41.05
C ILE A 627 -6.83 3.62 41.72
N ALA A 628 -6.23 4.78 41.44
CA ALA A 628 -6.72 6.06 41.96
C ALA A 628 -8.17 6.34 41.54
N ILE A 629 -8.53 6.09 40.28
CA ILE A 629 -9.91 6.23 39.78
C ILE A 629 -10.86 5.23 40.47
N VAL A 630 -10.42 3.99 40.69
CA VAL A 630 -11.20 2.97 41.41
C VAL A 630 -11.43 3.38 42.87
N VAL A 631 -10.43 3.96 43.53
CA VAL A 631 -10.55 4.49 44.90
C VAL A 631 -11.56 5.64 44.96
N VAL A 632 -11.49 6.59 44.02
CA VAL A 632 -12.51 7.66 43.91
C VAL A 632 -13.90 7.03 43.69
N SER A 633 -14.00 6.03 42.83
CA SER A 633 -15.27 5.35 42.54
C SER A 633 -15.85 4.62 43.75
N PHE A 634 -14.98 3.97 44.54
CA PHE A 634 -15.32 3.34 45.81
C PHE A 634 -15.85 4.36 46.81
N LEU A 635 -15.17 5.50 46.97
CA LEU A 635 -15.60 6.57 47.88
C LEU A 635 -16.96 7.13 47.47
N VAL A 636 -17.19 7.36 46.17
CA VAL A 636 -18.47 7.85 45.65
C VAL A 636 -19.60 6.84 45.93
N ASN A 637 -19.33 5.55 45.74
CA ASN A 637 -20.28 4.47 45.94
C ASN A 637 -20.58 4.13 47.41
N THR A 638 -19.79 4.64 48.36
CA THR A 638 -19.91 4.29 49.79
C THR A 638 -20.21 5.48 50.68
N VAL A 639 -19.51 6.60 50.49
CA VAL A 639 -19.56 7.78 51.36
C VAL A 639 -20.55 8.82 50.84
N THR A 640 -20.67 9.00 49.53
CA THR A 640 -21.47 10.08 48.92
C THR A 640 -22.79 9.61 48.29
N LYS A 641 -23.37 8.48 48.74
CA LYS A 641 -24.65 7.96 48.22
C LYS A 641 -25.77 9.02 48.12
N PRO A 642 -25.99 9.92 49.11
CA PRO A 642 -27.01 10.96 49.01
C PRO A 642 -26.76 11.98 47.88
N LEU A 643 -25.49 12.18 47.51
CA LEU A 643 -25.07 13.08 46.43
C LEU A 643 -25.02 12.38 45.08
N LEU A 644 -25.13 11.04 45.03
CA LEU A 644 -25.02 10.26 43.81
C LEU A 644 -26.00 10.73 42.72
N PRO A 645 -27.29 11.02 42.99
CA PRO A 645 -28.20 11.55 41.97
C PRO A 645 -27.77 12.91 41.41
N ALA A 646 -27.18 13.78 42.24
CA ALA A 646 -26.69 15.09 41.81
C ALA A 646 -25.40 14.95 40.98
N ILE A 647 -24.52 14.02 41.36
CA ILE A 647 -23.30 13.68 40.62
C ILE A 647 -23.67 13.07 39.26
N GLU A 648 -24.64 12.15 39.22
CA GLU A 648 -25.17 11.56 37.99
C GLU A 648 -25.79 12.61 37.08
N LEU A 649 -26.58 13.55 37.62
CA LEU A 649 -27.17 14.65 36.85
C LEU A 649 -26.10 15.60 36.28
N PHE A 650 -25.08 15.92 37.06
CA PHE A 650 -23.94 16.72 36.60
C PHE A 650 -23.22 16.02 35.44
N PHE A 651 -22.88 14.74 35.58
CA PHE A 651 -22.19 13.99 34.53
C PHE A 651 -23.07 13.76 33.31
N PHE A 652 -24.38 13.60 33.47
CA PHE A 652 -25.32 13.59 32.35
C PHE A 652 -25.30 14.93 31.60
N GLY A 653 -25.34 16.06 32.32
CA GLY A 653 -25.17 17.39 31.74
C GLY A 653 -23.84 17.56 31.02
N LEU A 654 -22.73 17.12 31.63
CA LEU A 654 -21.39 17.14 31.03
C LEU A 654 -21.29 16.23 29.80
N HIS A 655 -21.97 15.08 29.77
CA HIS A 655 -21.99 14.17 28.62
C HIS A 655 -22.68 14.82 27.42
N VAL A 656 -23.85 15.42 27.62
CA VAL A 656 -24.64 16.05 26.55
C VAL A 656 -23.99 17.36 26.07
N THR A 657 -23.55 18.22 26.99
CA THR A 657 -22.93 19.51 26.63
C THR A 657 -21.46 19.35 26.20
N GLY A 658 -20.75 18.39 26.80
CA GLY A 658 -19.37 18.04 26.46
C GLY A 658 -19.25 17.49 25.05
N PHE A 659 -20.25 16.76 24.55
CA PHE A 659 -20.30 16.39 23.13
C PHE A 659 -20.18 17.62 22.22
N LEU A 660 -20.91 18.70 22.49
CA LEU A 660 -20.80 19.94 21.70
C LEU A 660 -19.44 20.61 21.89
N ALA A 661 -18.93 20.66 23.12
CA ALA A 661 -17.62 21.23 23.43
C ALA A 661 -16.45 20.47 22.79
N LEU A 662 -16.62 19.18 22.47
CA LEU A 662 -15.65 18.36 21.75
C LEU A 662 -15.84 18.46 20.24
N MET A 663 -17.07 18.31 19.75
CA MET A 663 -17.35 18.19 18.33
C MET A 663 -17.31 19.52 17.60
N VAL A 664 -17.77 20.62 18.21
CA VAL A 664 -17.77 21.92 17.53
C VAL A 664 -16.35 22.38 17.21
N PRO A 665 -15.38 22.41 18.15
CA PRO A 665 -14.01 22.80 17.82
C PRO A 665 -13.35 21.82 16.85
N LEU A 666 -13.54 20.51 17.03
CA LEU A 666 -12.98 19.50 16.14
C LEU A 666 -13.49 19.70 14.70
N VAL A 667 -14.81 19.78 14.51
CA VAL A 667 -15.40 19.97 13.18
C VAL A 667 -15.05 21.35 12.64
N VAL A 668 -15.08 22.43 13.42
CA VAL A 668 -14.83 23.77 12.86
C VAL A 668 -13.36 23.99 12.50
N MET A 669 -12.43 23.44 13.30
CA MET A 669 -11.01 23.81 13.24
C MET A 669 -10.12 22.73 12.62
N ALA A 670 -10.52 21.45 12.63
CA ALA A 670 -9.72 20.39 12.03
C ALA A 670 -9.83 20.42 10.48
N PRO A 671 -8.76 20.02 9.77
CA PRO A 671 -8.83 19.67 8.36
C PRO A 671 -9.90 18.59 8.12
N LYS A 672 -10.62 18.68 7.00
CA LYS A 672 -11.72 17.75 6.66
C LYS A 672 -11.40 16.96 5.40
N ALA A 673 -11.59 15.65 5.47
CA ALA A 673 -11.72 14.78 4.31
C ALA A 673 -13.03 15.07 3.56
N SER A 674 -13.10 14.69 2.29
CA SER A 674 -14.34 14.78 1.52
C SER A 674 -15.34 13.70 1.93
N ALA A 675 -16.64 13.93 1.70
CA ALA A 675 -17.66 12.92 1.98
C ALA A 675 -17.44 11.61 1.19
N ASP A 676 -16.84 11.71 -0.01
CA ASP A 676 -16.49 10.54 -0.81
C ASP A 676 -15.38 9.72 -0.14
N GLU A 677 -14.34 10.38 0.39
CA GLU A 677 -13.29 9.70 1.15
C GLU A 677 -13.85 9.03 2.41
N VAL A 678 -14.73 9.72 3.15
CA VAL A 678 -15.28 9.22 4.41
C VAL A 678 -16.21 8.02 4.20
N PHE A 679 -17.10 8.07 3.21
CA PHE A 679 -18.15 7.06 3.04
C PHE A 679 -17.84 6.00 1.96
N ALA A 680 -16.91 6.26 1.03
CA ALA A 680 -16.60 5.34 -0.07
C ALA A 680 -15.23 4.64 0.07
N THR A 681 -14.38 5.05 1.01
CA THR A 681 -13.10 4.39 1.22
C THR A 681 -13.16 3.33 2.32
N PHE A 682 -12.53 2.18 2.06
CA PHE A 682 -12.26 1.18 3.09
C PHE A 682 -10.77 1.23 3.47
N TYR A 683 -10.47 0.98 4.74
CA TYR A 683 -9.09 0.92 5.24
C TYR A 683 -8.87 -0.38 6.02
N ASN A 684 -8.09 -1.28 5.44
CA ASN A 684 -7.71 -2.55 6.04
C ASN A 684 -6.30 -2.45 6.64
N GLY A 685 -6.19 -1.78 7.78
CA GLY A 685 -4.93 -1.65 8.52
C GLY A 685 -4.48 -2.92 9.24
N GLY A 686 -5.36 -3.93 9.33
CA GLY A 686 -5.08 -5.20 10.00
C GLY A 686 -4.40 -6.26 9.12
N GLY A 687 -4.20 -5.99 7.82
CA GLY A 687 -3.56 -6.93 6.90
C GLY A 687 -4.41 -8.15 6.54
N TRP A 688 -5.73 -8.09 6.76
CA TRP A 688 -6.63 -9.21 6.48
C TRP A 688 -6.84 -9.41 4.98
N SER A 689 -7.11 -10.64 4.54
CA SER A 689 -7.26 -10.98 3.12
C SER A 689 -8.45 -10.31 2.42
N THR A 690 -9.44 -9.81 3.17
CA THR A 690 -10.59 -9.09 2.62
C THR A 690 -11.02 -7.95 3.53
N ASP A 691 -11.55 -6.89 2.92
CA ASP A 691 -12.15 -5.75 3.62
C ASP A 691 -13.36 -6.16 4.47
N GLY A 692 -14.17 -7.11 3.98
CA GLY A 692 -15.30 -7.65 4.74
C GLY A 692 -14.86 -8.31 6.05
N LEU A 693 -13.78 -9.08 6.04
CA LEU A 693 -13.24 -9.69 7.25
C LEU A 693 -12.68 -8.62 8.21
N SER A 694 -11.91 -7.67 7.68
CA SER A 694 -11.41 -6.52 8.45
C SER A 694 -12.55 -5.72 9.08
N PHE A 695 -13.68 -5.56 8.40
CA PHE A 695 -14.89 -4.89 8.91
C PHE A 695 -15.45 -5.61 10.12
N PHE A 696 -15.68 -6.93 10.02
CA PHE A 696 -16.26 -7.70 11.13
C PHE A 696 -15.33 -7.79 12.35
N ILE A 697 -14.02 -7.80 12.13
CA ILE A 697 -13.03 -7.77 13.20
C ILE A 697 -13.02 -6.39 13.88
N GLY A 698 -12.99 -5.31 13.09
CA GLY A 698 -13.09 -3.94 13.61
C GLY A 698 -14.42 -3.65 14.32
N LEU A 699 -15.51 -4.30 13.88
CA LEU A 699 -16.84 -4.19 14.47
C LEU A 699 -16.83 -4.60 15.95
N SER A 700 -16.01 -5.59 16.35
CA SER A 700 -15.95 -6.07 17.74
C SER A 700 -15.59 -4.97 18.74
N ALA A 701 -14.64 -4.09 18.41
CA ALA A 701 -14.27 -2.96 19.25
C ALA A 701 -15.42 -1.94 19.39
N THR A 702 -16.17 -1.70 18.31
CA THR A 702 -17.34 -0.81 18.35
C THR A 702 -18.54 -1.41 19.07
N MET A 703 -18.68 -2.73 19.07
CA MET A 703 -19.75 -3.43 19.78
C MET A 703 -19.67 -3.24 21.29
N PHE A 704 -18.46 -3.07 21.85
CA PHE A 704 -18.28 -2.73 23.26
C PHE A 704 -19.02 -1.44 23.65
N ALA A 705 -19.13 -0.45 22.75
CA ALA A 705 -19.82 0.81 23.03
C ALA A 705 -21.34 0.64 23.29
N PHE A 706 -21.91 -0.50 22.91
CA PHE A 706 -23.32 -0.83 23.14
C PHE A 706 -23.54 -1.68 24.40
N ILE A 707 -22.48 -2.03 25.12
CA ILE A 707 -22.53 -2.77 26.39
C ILE A 707 -22.61 -1.78 27.55
N GLY A 708 -23.40 -2.10 28.58
CA GLY A 708 -23.54 -1.28 29.79
C GLY A 708 -24.87 -0.52 29.90
N CYS A 709 -25.71 -0.51 28.86
CA CYS A 709 -27.08 -0.01 28.97
C CYS A 709 -27.91 -0.85 29.96
N ASP A 710 -27.59 -2.14 30.06
CA ASP A 710 -28.12 -3.11 31.01
C ASP A 710 -27.72 -2.83 32.47
N ALA A 711 -26.77 -1.92 32.73
CA ALA A 711 -26.40 -1.53 34.09
C ALA A 711 -27.59 -1.01 34.89
N ALA A 712 -28.58 -0.37 34.23
CA ALA A 712 -29.83 0.04 34.86
C ALA A 712 -30.66 -1.16 35.39
N SER A 713 -30.56 -2.32 34.73
CA SER A 713 -31.21 -3.56 35.18
C SER A 713 -30.58 -4.15 36.44
N HIS A 714 -29.28 -3.94 36.64
CA HIS A 714 -28.57 -4.39 37.83
C HIS A 714 -28.95 -3.59 39.08
N LEU A 715 -29.63 -2.45 38.90
CA LEU A 715 -30.17 -1.61 39.96
C LEU A 715 -31.69 -1.77 40.10
N ALA A 716 -32.28 -2.84 39.56
CA ALA A 716 -33.74 -3.00 39.54
C ALA A 716 -34.41 -2.91 40.93
N GLU A 717 -33.69 -3.31 41.98
CA GLU A 717 -34.17 -3.27 43.36
C GLU A 717 -34.13 -1.87 43.99
N GLU A 718 -33.37 -0.94 43.39
CA GLU A 718 -33.26 0.46 43.82
C GLU A 718 -34.14 1.40 42.96
N ILE A 719 -34.83 0.87 41.93
CA ILE A 719 -35.60 1.65 40.96
C ILE A 719 -37.11 1.45 41.16
N GLN A 720 -37.85 2.55 41.31
CA GLN A 720 -39.31 2.53 41.35
C GLN A 720 -39.90 2.14 39.99
N HIS A 721 -40.91 1.25 40.02
CA HIS A 721 -41.57 0.70 38.82
C HIS A 721 -40.56 0.11 37.81
N ALA A 722 -39.53 -0.57 38.31
CA ALA A 722 -38.43 -1.16 37.57
C ALA A 722 -38.84 -1.85 36.25
N SER A 723 -39.94 -2.61 36.26
CA SER A 723 -40.48 -3.34 35.10
C SER A 723 -40.87 -2.48 33.90
N THR A 724 -41.01 -1.16 34.08
CA THR A 724 -41.31 -0.20 33.00
C THR A 724 -40.27 0.91 32.90
N THR A 725 -39.72 1.37 34.03
CA THR A 725 -38.71 2.42 34.09
C THR A 725 -37.39 1.98 33.48
N ILE A 726 -36.93 0.75 33.76
CA ILE A 726 -35.65 0.24 33.26
C ILE A 726 -35.66 0.09 31.75
N PRO A 727 -36.64 -0.61 31.12
CA PRO A 727 -36.70 -0.69 29.66
C PRO A 727 -36.73 0.69 29.00
N ARG A 728 -37.54 1.63 29.50
CA ARG A 728 -37.61 3.00 28.95
C ARG A 728 -36.27 3.72 29.05
N SER A 729 -35.59 3.61 30.18
CA SER A 729 -34.26 4.19 30.39
C SER A 729 -33.22 3.58 29.45
N MET A 730 -33.23 2.26 29.25
CA MET A 730 -32.34 1.58 28.31
C MET A 730 -32.57 2.04 26.87
N PHE A 731 -33.84 2.12 26.42
CA PHE A 731 -34.17 2.63 25.09
C PHE A 731 -33.75 4.08 24.90
N ALA A 732 -34.02 4.94 25.88
CA ALA A 732 -33.63 6.35 25.83
C ALA A 732 -32.09 6.51 25.78
N SER A 733 -31.37 5.75 26.60
CA SER A 733 -29.91 5.76 26.65
C SER A 733 -29.28 5.28 25.35
N ILE A 734 -29.74 4.14 24.79
CA ILE A 734 -29.24 3.63 23.50
C ILE A 734 -29.56 4.60 22.36
N THR A 735 -30.76 5.19 22.35
CA THR A 735 -31.14 6.15 21.30
C THR A 735 -30.29 7.41 21.37
N LEU A 736 -30.15 8.01 22.56
CA LEU A 736 -29.34 9.22 22.74
C LEU A 736 -27.86 8.95 22.42
N ASN A 737 -27.26 7.92 22.99
CA ASN A 737 -25.85 7.58 22.76
C ASN A 737 -25.61 7.11 21.32
N GLY A 738 -26.57 6.44 20.68
CA GLY A 738 -26.49 6.06 19.28
C GLY A 738 -26.44 7.28 18.35
N ILE A 739 -27.28 8.30 18.61
CA ILE A 739 -27.26 9.55 17.84
C ILE A 739 -25.94 10.30 18.07
N LEU A 740 -25.55 10.53 19.33
CA LEU A 740 -24.31 11.25 19.66
C LEU A 740 -23.07 10.49 19.14
N GLY A 741 -23.06 9.16 19.26
CA GLY A 741 -22.00 8.29 18.78
C GLY A 741 -21.89 8.32 17.25
N LEU A 742 -23.01 8.23 16.53
CA LEU A 742 -23.01 8.36 15.06
C LEU A 742 -22.48 9.72 14.61
N CYS A 743 -22.93 10.81 15.24
CA CYS A 743 -22.41 12.14 14.94
C CYS A 743 -20.91 12.25 15.23
N THR A 744 -20.43 11.63 16.33
CA THR A 744 -19.00 11.61 16.69
C THR A 744 -18.18 10.82 15.68
N VAL A 745 -18.62 9.62 15.29
CA VAL A 745 -17.92 8.77 14.31
C VAL A 745 -17.84 9.47 12.96
N ILE A 746 -18.93 10.09 12.51
CA ILE A 746 -18.94 10.90 11.29
C ILE A 746 -17.95 12.06 11.44
N ALA A 747 -18.03 12.84 12.52
CA ALA A 747 -17.13 13.97 12.74
C ALA A 747 -15.64 13.55 12.75
N ILE A 748 -15.30 12.46 13.45
CA ILE A 748 -13.94 11.90 13.48
C ILE A 748 -13.52 11.43 12.09
N ALA A 749 -14.36 10.69 11.38
CA ALA A 749 -14.03 10.19 10.04
C ALA A 749 -13.73 11.35 9.07
N PHE A 750 -14.50 12.44 9.15
CA PHE A 750 -14.20 13.66 8.41
C PHE A 750 -12.91 14.34 8.88
N CYS A 751 -12.62 14.37 10.17
CA CYS A 751 -11.46 15.10 10.72
C CYS A 751 -10.15 14.29 10.72
N LEU A 752 -10.20 12.99 10.40
CA LEU A 752 -9.04 12.10 10.38
C LEU A 752 -8.15 12.31 9.13
N GLY A 753 -8.72 12.83 8.04
CA GLY A 753 -8.00 13.09 6.79
C GLY A 753 -7.75 11.83 5.93
N SER A 754 -7.12 12.01 4.78
CA SER A 754 -6.95 10.96 3.76
C SER A 754 -5.74 10.04 4.00
N ASP A 755 -4.73 10.51 4.74
CA ASP A 755 -3.60 9.74 5.26
C ASP A 755 -3.56 9.78 6.81
N PRO A 756 -4.14 8.78 7.49
CA PRO A 756 -4.22 8.77 8.94
C PRO A 756 -2.89 8.41 9.61
N SER A 757 -1.83 8.07 8.85
CA SER A 757 -0.59 7.51 9.41
C SER A 757 0.07 8.41 10.45
N SER A 758 0.08 9.73 10.23
CA SER A 758 0.64 10.71 11.18
C SER A 758 -0.16 10.86 12.47
N ILE A 759 -1.48 10.64 12.42
CA ILE A 759 -2.36 10.68 13.59
C ILE A 759 -2.32 9.34 14.34
N LEU A 760 -2.22 8.22 13.61
CA LEU A 760 -2.12 6.87 14.16
C LEU A 760 -0.74 6.55 14.75
N SER A 761 0.30 7.28 14.36
CA SER A 761 1.67 7.14 14.91
C SER A 761 2.00 8.19 15.98
N THR A 762 0.97 8.81 16.59
CA THR A 762 1.17 9.85 17.60
C THR A 762 1.93 9.32 18.83
N PRO A 763 2.92 10.06 19.36
CA PRO A 763 3.60 9.69 20.60
C PRO A 763 2.68 9.63 21.82
N THR A 764 1.54 10.32 21.77
CA THR A 764 0.55 10.34 22.87
C THR A 764 -0.15 9.02 23.05
N GLY A 765 -0.18 8.24 21.98
CA GLY A 765 -0.89 7.00 21.90
C GLY A 765 -2.39 7.02 21.80
N TYR A 766 -2.95 8.20 21.58
CA TYR A 766 -4.37 8.35 21.38
C TYR A 766 -4.57 9.23 20.17
N PRO A 767 -4.93 8.64 19.01
CA PRO A 767 -5.24 9.37 17.79
C PRO A 767 -6.15 10.59 18.04
N LEU A 768 -7.13 10.44 18.93
CA LEU A 768 -8.06 11.51 19.30
C LEU A 768 -7.38 12.70 20.02
N ILE A 769 -6.37 12.45 20.87
CA ILE A 769 -5.57 13.50 21.52
C ILE A 769 -4.81 14.29 20.45
N GLN A 770 -4.17 13.59 19.51
CA GLN A 770 -3.46 14.21 18.40
C GLN A 770 -4.40 15.01 17.47
N MET A 771 -5.62 14.51 17.22
CA MET A 771 -6.63 15.22 16.44
C MET A 771 -7.03 16.54 17.10
N PHE A 772 -7.24 16.56 18.43
CA PHE A 772 -7.53 17.81 19.15
C PHE A 772 -6.33 18.76 19.17
N ALA A 773 -5.11 18.25 19.30
CA ALA A 773 -3.89 19.04 19.20
C ALA A 773 -3.76 19.69 17.82
N ASN A 774 -3.93 18.92 16.75
CA ASN A 774 -3.87 19.40 15.37
C ASN A 774 -4.96 20.45 15.09
N ALA A 775 -6.18 20.24 15.61
CA ALA A 775 -7.30 21.15 15.39
C ALA A 775 -7.15 22.48 16.14
N THR A 776 -6.65 22.44 17.39
CA THR A 776 -6.67 23.62 18.28
C THR A 776 -5.32 24.29 18.47
N SER A 777 -4.23 23.69 18.00
CA SER A 777 -2.85 24.16 18.19
C SER A 777 -2.02 24.03 16.90
N PRO A 778 -2.46 24.61 15.77
CA PRO A 778 -1.71 24.53 14.52
C PRO A 778 -0.31 25.15 14.70
N GLY A 779 0.75 24.36 14.44
CA GLY A 779 2.15 24.77 14.66
C GLY A 779 2.79 24.29 15.97
N ASN A 780 2.09 23.50 16.80
CA ASN A 780 2.62 22.89 18.03
C ASN A 780 3.06 23.90 19.12
N GLU A 781 2.45 25.08 19.17
CA GLU A 781 2.89 26.16 20.08
C GLU A 781 2.27 26.07 21.50
N ASN A 782 1.01 25.58 21.64
CA ASN A 782 0.30 25.57 22.93
C ASN A 782 -0.90 24.60 23.00
N PHE A 783 -0.77 23.48 23.72
CA PHE A 783 -1.78 22.42 23.79
C PHE A 783 -2.91 22.61 24.82
N ARG A 784 -3.11 23.82 25.38
CA ARG A 784 -4.13 24.06 26.44
C ARG A 784 -5.56 23.75 26.00
N ALA A 785 -5.92 24.11 24.78
CA ALA A 785 -7.26 23.86 24.23
C ALA A 785 -7.50 22.36 24.01
N ALA A 786 -6.54 21.66 23.40
CA ALA A 786 -6.56 20.21 23.27
C ALA A 786 -6.64 19.51 24.63
N THR A 787 -5.94 20.03 25.64
CA THR A 787 -5.95 19.52 27.02
C THR A 787 -7.31 19.69 27.69
N ALA A 788 -7.95 20.84 27.52
CA ALA A 788 -9.31 21.08 28.03
C ALA A 788 -10.32 20.12 27.40
N MET A 789 -10.22 19.89 26.08
CA MET A 789 -11.04 18.92 25.36
C MET A 789 -10.81 17.49 25.89
N CYS A 790 -9.56 17.04 25.98
CA CYS A 790 -9.23 15.71 26.52
C CYS A 790 -9.73 15.51 27.96
N SER A 791 -9.71 16.55 28.78
CA SER A 791 -10.18 16.51 30.18
C SER A 791 -11.67 16.20 30.30
N ILE A 792 -12.50 16.64 29.35
CA ILE A 792 -13.94 16.32 29.29
C ILE A 792 -14.13 14.81 29.10
N ILE A 793 -13.34 14.18 28.21
CA ILE A 793 -13.39 12.74 27.95
C ILE A 793 -12.93 11.95 29.18
N ILE A 794 -11.85 12.40 29.83
CA ILE A 794 -11.33 11.79 31.05
C ILE A 794 -12.38 11.81 32.17
N LEU A 795 -13.05 12.95 32.38
CA LEU A 795 -14.12 13.07 33.37
C LEU A 795 -15.32 12.16 33.06
N ALA A 796 -15.72 12.05 31.79
CA ALA A 796 -16.77 11.13 31.36
C ALA A 796 -16.37 9.65 31.59
N CYS A 797 -15.10 9.29 31.36
CA CYS A 797 -14.58 7.95 31.64
C CYS A 797 -14.60 7.63 33.14
N ILE A 798 -14.22 8.58 34.00
CA ILE A 798 -14.29 8.43 35.46
C ILE A 798 -15.73 8.22 35.91
N ALA A 799 -16.68 8.99 35.38
CA ALA A 799 -18.10 8.84 35.66
C ALA A 799 -18.62 7.44 35.25
N ALA A 800 -18.19 6.94 34.09
CA ALA A 800 -18.50 5.59 33.65
C ALA A 800 -17.93 4.53 34.62
N THR A 801 -16.71 4.71 35.12
CA THR A 801 -16.12 3.79 36.12
C THR A 801 -16.91 3.76 37.42
N ILE A 802 -17.37 4.93 37.91
CA ILE A 802 -18.26 5.02 39.08
C ILE A 802 -19.49 4.14 38.86
N ASN A 803 -20.17 4.30 37.72
CA ASN A 803 -21.40 3.58 37.39
C ASN A 803 -21.20 2.08 37.19
N VAL A 804 -20.11 1.67 36.53
CA VAL A 804 -19.78 0.25 36.34
C VAL A 804 -19.48 -0.40 37.69
N LEU A 805 -18.76 0.28 38.59
CA LEU A 805 -18.51 -0.23 39.94
C LEU A 805 -19.81 -0.35 40.75
N THR A 806 -20.71 0.64 40.63
CA THR A 806 -22.06 0.57 41.21
C THR A 806 -22.77 -0.70 40.73
N SER A 807 -22.82 -0.90 39.43
CA SER A 807 -23.50 -2.02 38.79
C SER A 807 -22.94 -3.38 39.20
N ALA A 808 -21.62 -3.55 39.10
CA ALA A 808 -20.92 -4.78 39.46
C ALA A 808 -21.11 -5.16 40.94
N SER A 809 -21.08 -4.18 41.84
CA SER A 809 -21.28 -4.45 43.27
C SER A 809 -22.72 -4.89 43.59
N ARG A 810 -23.73 -4.41 42.85
CA ARG A 810 -25.12 -4.82 43.06
C ARG A 810 -25.39 -6.22 42.51
N MET A 811 -24.81 -6.56 41.36
CA MET A 811 -24.86 -7.95 40.86
C MET A 811 -24.19 -8.91 41.83
N LEU A 812 -22.99 -8.56 42.34
CA LEU A 812 -22.26 -9.37 43.31
C LEU A 812 -23.07 -9.56 44.60
N TRP A 813 -23.69 -8.49 45.10
CA TRP A 813 -24.54 -8.54 46.28
C TRP A 813 -25.81 -9.37 46.06
N ALA A 814 -26.52 -9.18 44.94
CA ALA A 814 -27.77 -9.90 44.65
C ALA A 814 -27.52 -11.41 44.52
N PHE A 815 -26.45 -11.81 43.83
CA PHE A 815 -26.09 -13.22 43.70
C PHE A 815 -25.61 -13.83 45.03
N ALA A 816 -24.92 -13.05 45.88
CA ALA A 816 -24.56 -13.46 47.24
C ALA A 816 -25.78 -13.58 48.17
N ARG A 817 -26.78 -12.70 48.06
CA ARG A 817 -28.03 -12.79 48.83
C ARG A 817 -28.73 -14.12 48.57
N GLU A 818 -28.73 -14.58 47.32
CA GLU A 818 -29.32 -15.85 46.88
C GLU A 818 -28.44 -17.07 47.17
N ARG A 819 -27.37 -16.90 47.96
CA ARG A 819 -26.39 -17.93 48.30
C ARG A 819 -25.71 -18.54 47.08
N GLY A 820 -25.67 -17.80 45.97
CA GLY A 820 -25.04 -18.22 44.71
C GLY A 820 -23.52 -18.21 44.75
N LEU A 821 -22.91 -17.57 45.75
CA LEU A 821 -21.45 -17.39 45.85
C LEU A 821 -20.83 -17.96 47.15
N PRO A 822 -19.53 -18.29 47.15
CA PRO A 822 -18.81 -18.48 48.41
C PRO A 822 -18.84 -17.21 49.27
N PHE A 823 -18.82 -17.36 50.59
CA PHE A 823 -18.89 -16.24 51.56
C PHE A 823 -20.15 -15.34 51.43
N SER A 824 -21.23 -15.89 50.86
CA SER A 824 -22.51 -15.20 50.66
C SER A 824 -23.03 -14.46 51.90
N SER A 825 -22.85 -15.02 53.11
CA SER A 825 -23.28 -14.41 54.38
C SER A 825 -22.51 -13.13 54.78
N TRP A 826 -21.32 -12.91 54.20
CA TRP A 826 -20.55 -11.68 54.39
C TRP A 826 -20.80 -10.70 53.24
N LEU A 827 -20.82 -11.18 51.99
CA LEU A 827 -21.03 -10.37 50.79
C LEU A 827 -22.43 -9.74 50.70
N SER A 828 -23.46 -10.44 51.19
CA SER A 828 -24.84 -9.95 51.18
C SER A 828 -25.16 -8.93 52.29
N ARG A 829 -24.21 -8.63 53.20
CA ARG A 829 -24.46 -7.69 54.30
C ARG A 829 -24.57 -6.25 53.79
N VAL A 830 -25.65 -5.60 54.17
CA VAL A 830 -25.88 -4.18 53.91
C VAL A 830 -25.57 -3.39 55.18
N HIS A 831 -24.85 -2.28 55.05
CA HIS A 831 -24.42 -1.43 56.15
C HIS A 831 -25.14 -0.08 56.08
N ASN A 832 -25.35 0.56 57.22
CA ASN A 832 -25.80 1.95 57.26
C ASN A 832 -24.63 2.87 56.85
N GLY A 833 -24.84 3.76 55.89
CA GLY A 833 -23.80 4.69 55.45
C GLY A 833 -23.35 5.68 56.55
N PRO A 834 -22.22 6.37 56.36
CA PRO A 834 -21.65 7.32 57.36
C PRO A 834 -22.58 8.48 57.74
N TRP A 835 -23.59 8.76 56.90
CA TRP A 835 -24.55 9.86 57.04
C TRP A 835 -25.95 9.38 57.50
N ALA A 836 -26.08 8.14 57.98
CA ALA A 836 -27.35 7.64 58.51
C ALA A 836 -27.63 8.30 59.87
N THR A 837 -28.47 9.34 59.90
CA THR A 837 -28.98 9.89 61.17
C THR A 837 -29.92 8.89 61.82
N THR A 838 -29.60 8.47 63.04
CA THR A 838 -30.47 7.66 63.91
C THR A 838 -31.70 8.49 64.26
N THR A 839 -32.80 8.35 63.52
CA THR A 839 -34.08 8.94 63.93
C THR A 839 -34.76 8.04 64.95
N ASN A 840 -35.14 8.65 66.08
CA ASN A 840 -35.79 8.00 67.22
C ASN A 840 -36.99 7.15 66.81
N GLU A 841 -37.04 5.95 67.37
CA GLU A 841 -38.17 5.05 67.36
C GLU A 841 -39.36 5.75 68.04
N ASN A 842 -40.35 6.25 67.27
CA ASN A 842 -41.76 6.40 67.68
C ASN A 842 -42.67 7.04 66.61
N SER A 843 -42.48 6.75 65.31
CA SER A 843 -43.48 7.07 64.28
C SER A 843 -43.90 5.83 63.48
N SER A 844 -45.20 5.54 63.52
CA SER A 844 -45.87 4.39 62.90
C SER A 844 -46.10 4.51 61.39
N SER A 845 -45.38 5.38 60.68
CA SER A 845 -45.40 5.46 59.21
C SER A 845 -44.19 4.70 58.62
N SER A 846 -44.45 3.49 58.13
CA SER A 846 -43.43 2.51 57.67
C SER A 846 -42.84 2.78 56.28
N THR A 847 -42.82 4.02 55.80
CA THR A 847 -42.52 4.27 54.38
C THR A 847 -41.13 4.85 54.06
N ASN A 848 -40.28 5.18 55.04
CA ASN A 848 -38.97 5.80 54.72
C ASN A 848 -37.76 5.35 55.59
N LYS A 849 -37.83 4.19 56.24
CA LYS A 849 -36.79 3.75 57.22
C LYS A 849 -35.45 3.24 56.66
N HIS A 850 -35.21 3.23 55.34
CA HIS A 850 -34.00 2.65 54.74
C HIS A 850 -33.32 3.50 53.64
N SER A 851 -33.36 4.84 53.70
CA SER A 851 -32.89 5.63 52.54
C SER A 851 -31.37 5.65 52.30
N ASN A 852 -30.54 5.06 53.17
CA ASN A 852 -29.08 5.21 53.08
C ASN A 852 -28.24 3.95 53.40
N THR A 853 -28.77 2.77 53.11
CA THR A 853 -28.06 1.50 53.27
C THR A 853 -27.20 1.20 52.02
N VAL A 854 -25.98 0.67 52.20
CA VAL A 854 -25.03 0.37 51.12
C VAL A 854 -24.49 -1.06 51.28
N PRO A 855 -24.41 -1.87 50.20
CA PRO A 855 -23.76 -3.18 50.25
C PRO A 855 -22.22 -3.03 50.28
N PHE A 856 -21.70 -2.42 51.34
CA PHE A 856 -20.31 -1.99 51.48
C PHE A 856 -19.31 -3.12 51.17
N ASN A 857 -19.57 -4.34 51.68
CA ASN A 857 -18.70 -5.49 51.45
C ASN A 857 -18.62 -5.87 49.97
N ALA A 858 -19.74 -5.78 49.24
CA ALA A 858 -19.76 -6.05 47.81
C ALA A 858 -19.03 -4.94 47.03
N VAL A 859 -19.21 -3.66 47.39
CA VAL A 859 -18.49 -2.53 46.76
C VAL A 859 -16.98 -2.63 47.00
N LEU A 860 -16.56 -2.95 48.22
CA LEU A 860 -15.16 -3.15 48.58
C LEU A 860 -14.56 -4.31 47.80
N THR A 861 -15.25 -5.45 47.74
CA THR A 861 -14.80 -6.63 47.01
C THR A 861 -14.64 -6.34 45.51
N SER A 862 -15.64 -5.70 44.88
CA SER A 862 -15.56 -5.32 43.47
C SER A 862 -14.41 -4.33 43.20
N SER A 863 -14.15 -3.39 44.12
CA SER A 863 -13.06 -2.41 43.98
C SER A 863 -11.68 -3.05 44.12
N ILE A 864 -11.52 -4.00 45.06
CA ILE A 864 -10.29 -4.77 45.23
C ILE A 864 -10.04 -5.62 43.98
N ILE A 865 -11.06 -6.33 43.50
CA ILE A 865 -10.93 -7.15 42.28
C ILE A 865 -10.56 -6.28 41.08
N ALA A 866 -11.23 -5.14 40.87
CA ALA A 866 -10.88 -4.21 39.79
C ALA A 866 -9.43 -3.72 39.88
N SER A 867 -8.97 -3.37 41.09
CA SER A 867 -7.59 -2.94 41.33
C SER A 867 -6.59 -4.07 41.06
N LEU A 868 -6.87 -5.30 41.51
CA LEU A 868 -6.02 -6.47 41.28
C LEU A 868 -5.95 -6.84 39.80
N LEU A 869 -7.07 -6.79 39.08
CA LEU A 869 -7.09 -7.03 37.64
C LEU A 869 -6.27 -5.99 36.87
N SER A 870 -6.20 -4.75 37.35
CA SER A 870 -5.36 -3.70 36.74
C SER A 870 -3.85 -3.93 36.90
N LEU A 871 -3.42 -4.79 37.85
CA LEU A 871 -2.02 -5.18 37.99
C LEU A 871 -1.55 -6.05 36.82
N ILE A 872 -2.46 -6.70 36.10
CA ILE A 872 -2.14 -7.49 34.90
C ILE A 872 -1.46 -6.61 33.85
N ASN A 873 -1.85 -5.34 33.75
CA ASN A 873 -1.23 -4.36 32.85
C ASN A 873 0.27 -4.16 33.12
N ILE A 874 0.75 -4.39 34.35
CA ILE A 874 2.19 -4.32 34.66
C ILE A 874 2.94 -5.46 33.96
N GLY A 875 2.38 -6.67 33.98
CA GLY A 875 3.02 -7.86 33.40
C GLY A 875 2.76 -8.06 31.90
N SER A 876 1.59 -7.68 31.39
CA SER A 876 1.23 -7.82 29.98
C SER A 876 -0.01 -6.99 29.65
N ALA A 877 0.12 -5.94 28.82
CA ALA A 877 -1.06 -5.19 28.39
C ALA A 877 -1.89 -5.97 27.36
N VAL A 878 -1.31 -6.94 26.64
CA VAL A 878 -2.09 -7.88 25.81
C VAL A 878 -3.01 -8.76 26.67
N ALA A 879 -2.51 -9.30 27.79
CA ALA A 879 -3.34 -10.07 28.71
C ALA A 879 -4.43 -9.18 29.34
N PHE A 880 -4.12 -7.91 29.63
CA PHE A 880 -5.10 -6.93 30.08
C PHE A 880 -6.14 -6.60 28.99
N ASN A 881 -5.74 -6.44 27.74
CA ASN A 881 -6.64 -6.19 26.60
C ASN A 881 -7.55 -7.38 26.28
N ALA A 882 -7.09 -8.62 26.50
CA ALA A 882 -7.91 -9.81 26.40
C ALA A 882 -9.10 -9.81 27.38
N PHE A 883 -9.04 -9.07 28.50
CA PHE A 883 -10.21 -8.87 29.37
C PHE A 883 -11.31 -8.04 28.70
N THR A 884 -10.97 -7.12 27.81
CA THR A 884 -12.00 -6.34 27.09
C THR A 884 -12.80 -7.26 26.17
N SER A 885 -12.11 -8.11 25.40
CA SER A 885 -12.74 -9.15 24.58
C SER A 885 -13.54 -10.15 25.42
N LEU A 886 -13.05 -10.50 26.62
CA LEU A 886 -13.77 -11.34 27.58
C LEU A 886 -15.09 -10.71 28.04
N VAL A 887 -15.10 -9.41 28.34
CA VAL A 887 -16.32 -8.70 28.73
C VAL A 887 -17.33 -8.71 27.58
N VAL A 888 -16.88 -8.50 26.34
CA VAL A 888 -17.74 -8.55 25.15
C VAL A 888 -18.38 -9.93 24.98
N VAL A 889 -17.59 -11.01 24.97
CA VAL A 889 -18.14 -12.36 24.82
C VAL A 889 -19.06 -12.74 25.98
N ALA A 890 -18.72 -12.36 27.22
CA ALA A 890 -19.53 -12.66 28.39
C ALA A 890 -20.88 -11.94 28.34
N SER A 891 -20.89 -10.64 28.03
CA SER A 891 -22.13 -9.85 27.91
C SER A 891 -23.01 -10.34 26.74
N PHE A 892 -22.44 -10.60 25.57
CA PHE A 892 -23.25 -11.11 24.46
C PHE A 892 -23.76 -12.53 24.71
N ALA A 893 -23.00 -13.38 25.41
CA ALA A 893 -23.47 -14.70 25.84
C ALA A 893 -24.67 -14.61 26.79
N THR A 894 -24.66 -13.69 27.76
CA THR A 894 -25.82 -13.49 28.66
C THR A 894 -27.03 -12.94 27.91
N PHE A 895 -26.82 -12.05 26.93
CA PHE A 895 -27.88 -11.54 26.05
C PHE A 895 -28.49 -12.66 25.18
N ILE A 896 -27.65 -13.52 24.58
CA ILE A 896 -28.10 -14.68 23.80
C ILE A 896 -28.94 -15.61 24.67
N LEU A 897 -28.49 -15.93 25.89
CA LEU A 897 -29.21 -16.82 26.79
C LEU A 897 -30.58 -16.25 27.17
N SER A 898 -30.62 -14.97 27.55
CA SER A 898 -31.85 -14.25 27.92
C SER A 898 -32.82 -14.12 26.74
N ALA A 899 -32.33 -13.75 25.56
CA ALA A 899 -33.15 -13.63 24.36
C ALA A 899 -33.66 -14.99 23.86
N SER A 900 -32.84 -16.04 23.94
CA SER A 900 -33.21 -17.40 23.50
C SER A 900 -34.29 -18.01 24.38
N THR A 901 -34.22 -17.82 25.70
CA THR A 901 -35.29 -18.26 26.62
C THR A 901 -36.61 -17.54 26.35
N LEU A 902 -36.56 -16.23 26.07
CA LEU A 902 -37.74 -15.45 25.67
C LEU A 902 -38.30 -15.89 24.29
N LEU A 903 -37.44 -16.20 23.33
CA LEU A 903 -37.82 -16.72 22.02
C LEU A 903 -38.51 -18.08 22.13
N LEU A 904 -37.91 -19.02 22.87
CA LEU A 904 -38.47 -20.34 23.12
C LEU A 904 -39.86 -20.25 23.76
N LYS A 905 -40.03 -19.33 24.71
CA LYS A 905 -41.33 -19.06 25.34
C LYS A 905 -42.35 -18.54 24.32
N ARG A 906 -42.02 -17.52 23.52
CA ARG A 906 -42.94 -16.97 22.51
C ARG A 906 -43.30 -17.98 21.41
N ILE A 907 -42.37 -18.84 21.00
CA ILE A 907 -42.62 -19.93 20.04
C ILE A 907 -43.51 -21.02 20.65
N ARG A 908 -43.25 -21.43 21.90
CA ARG A 908 -44.08 -22.42 22.61
C ARG A 908 -45.50 -21.90 22.87
N HIS A 909 -45.65 -20.62 23.23
CA HIS A 909 -46.94 -19.97 23.41
C HIS A 909 -47.71 -19.80 22.08
N ARG A 910 -47.02 -19.69 20.93
CA ARG A 910 -47.63 -19.72 19.58
C ARG A 910 -48.18 -21.11 19.21
N ARG A 911 -47.57 -22.19 19.71
CA ARG A 911 -48.07 -23.58 19.52
C ARG A 911 -49.25 -23.93 20.42
N ARG A 912 -49.52 -23.15 21.48
CA ARG A 912 -50.53 -23.41 22.51
C ARG A 912 -51.87 -22.67 22.33
N HIS A 913 -52.15 -22.12 21.14
CA HIS A 913 -53.54 -21.76 20.80
C HIS A 913 -54.32 -23.00 20.34
N SER A 914 -54.57 -23.86 21.30
CA SER A 914 -55.54 -24.96 21.28
C SER A 914 -55.44 -25.59 22.66
N THR A 915 -56.57 -25.70 23.35
CA THR A 915 -56.83 -26.29 24.68
C THR A 915 -56.48 -25.45 25.92
N GLU A 916 -57.57 -25.11 26.63
CA GLU A 916 -57.64 -24.55 27.98
C GLU A 916 -56.98 -25.47 29.03
N ASN A 917 -56.58 -24.84 30.14
CA ASN A 917 -55.94 -25.37 31.35
C ASN A 917 -54.45 -25.72 31.23
N ASP A 918 -53.58 -24.83 31.68
CA ASP A 918 -52.26 -25.26 32.16
C ASP A 918 -51.62 -24.34 33.22
N ASP A 919 -50.75 -24.96 33.99
CA ASP A 919 -50.30 -24.72 35.36
C ASP A 919 -49.63 -23.37 35.72
N SER A 920 -49.74 -23.04 37.01
CA SER A 920 -49.27 -21.86 37.76
C SER A 920 -47.75 -21.59 37.80
N ASN A 921 -46.97 -22.17 36.90
CA ASN A 921 -45.49 -22.00 36.84
C ASN A 921 -45.00 -21.17 35.63
N ASP A 922 -45.90 -20.58 34.85
CA ASP A 922 -45.52 -19.71 33.73
C ASP A 922 -45.22 -18.28 34.23
N ILE A 923 -43.95 -17.86 34.20
CA ILE A 923 -43.55 -16.46 34.47
C ILE A 923 -44.35 -15.56 33.51
N PRO A 924 -45.13 -14.55 33.93
CA PRO A 924 -45.92 -13.73 33.01
C PRO A 924 -45.03 -12.88 32.09
N LEU A 925 -45.54 -12.45 30.92
CA LEU A 925 -44.86 -11.38 30.16
C LEU A 925 -44.95 -10.09 30.97
N GLY A 926 -43.81 -9.39 31.15
CA GLY A 926 -43.75 -8.15 31.93
C GLY A 926 -44.56 -7.01 31.33
N ALA A 927 -44.80 -5.96 32.12
CA ALA A 927 -45.58 -4.78 31.73
C ALA A 927 -45.04 -4.07 30.46
N PHE A 928 -43.72 -4.16 30.21
CA PHE A 928 -43.10 -3.76 28.96
C PHE A 928 -43.03 -4.97 28.00
N ASN A 929 -43.72 -4.90 26.86
CA ASN A 929 -43.76 -5.97 25.87
C ASN A 929 -43.37 -5.47 24.47
N LEU A 930 -42.67 -6.32 23.69
CA LEU A 930 -42.25 -6.05 22.30
C LEU A 930 -43.40 -6.22 21.28
N GLY A 931 -44.65 -6.02 21.70
CA GLY A 931 -45.83 -6.22 20.87
C GLY A 931 -46.15 -7.69 20.55
N SER A 932 -46.93 -7.86 19.47
CA SER A 932 -47.45 -9.15 19.00
C SER A 932 -46.32 -10.11 18.59
N ASN A 933 -46.62 -11.40 18.46
CA ASN A 933 -45.60 -12.36 18.00
C ASN A 933 -45.09 -12.09 16.58
N ALA A 934 -45.87 -11.39 15.75
CA ALA A 934 -45.45 -10.98 14.40
C ALA A 934 -44.34 -9.90 14.41
N THR A 935 -44.20 -9.16 15.51
CA THR A 935 -43.20 -8.09 15.68
C THR A 935 -42.11 -8.50 16.67
N GLY A 936 -42.51 -9.06 17.82
CA GLY A 936 -41.58 -9.47 18.87
C GLY A 936 -40.65 -10.62 18.48
N ILE A 937 -41.12 -11.64 17.74
CA ILE A 937 -40.26 -12.77 17.35
C ILE A 937 -39.14 -12.32 16.39
N PRO A 938 -39.40 -11.59 15.29
CA PRO A 938 -38.34 -11.06 14.43
C PRO A 938 -37.31 -10.20 15.16
N ILE A 939 -37.76 -9.32 16.08
CA ILE A 939 -36.86 -8.48 16.89
C ILE A 939 -35.94 -9.34 17.76
N ILE A 940 -36.48 -10.36 18.42
CA ILE A 940 -35.69 -11.26 19.27
C ILE A 940 -34.71 -12.08 18.42
N VAL A 941 -35.12 -12.60 17.27
CA VAL A 941 -34.25 -13.35 16.34
C VAL A 941 -33.11 -12.46 15.84
N ALA A 942 -33.41 -11.22 15.42
CA ALA A 942 -32.40 -10.26 15.00
C ALA A 942 -31.41 -9.92 16.14
N SER A 943 -31.90 -9.77 17.37
CA SER A 943 -31.05 -9.53 18.55
C SER A 943 -30.11 -10.70 18.84
N ILE A 944 -30.57 -11.95 18.68
CA ILE A 944 -29.75 -13.15 18.84
C ILE A 944 -28.70 -13.22 17.72
N ALA A 945 -29.09 -12.97 16.47
CA ALA A 945 -28.18 -12.98 15.33
C ALA A 945 -27.05 -11.94 15.48
N TYR A 946 -27.39 -10.71 15.87
CA TYR A 946 -26.41 -9.67 16.14
C TYR A 946 -25.50 -10.02 17.33
N SER A 947 -26.07 -10.59 18.40
CA SER A 947 -25.29 -10.99 19.57
C SER A 947 -24.35 -12.16 19.28
N LEU A 948 -24.74 -13.10 18.41
CA LEU A 948 -23.88 -14.19 17.95
C LEU A 948 -22.69 -13.67 17.15
N LEU A 949 -22.90 -12.67 16.30
CA LEU A 949 -21.83 -12.00 15.56
C LEU A 949 -20.80 -11.39 16.52
N GLY A 950 -21.27 -10.66 17.53
CA GLY A 950 -20.40 -10.05 18.54
C GLY A 950 -19.65 -11.07 19.39
N ALA A 951 -20.34 -12.12 19.85
CA ALA A 951 -19.72 -13.20 20.60
C ALA A 951 -18.63 -13.92 19.78
N PHE A 952 -18.91 -14.23 18.51
CA PHE A 952 -17.95 -14.91 17.63
C PHE A 952 -16.71 -14.06 17.36
N PHE A 953 -16.87 -12.83 16.88
CA PHE A 953 -15.73 -11.98 16.52
C PHE A 953 -14.94 -11.47 17.73
N SER A 954 -15.55 -11.41 18.92
CA SER A 954 -14.81 -11.12 20.16
C SER A 954 -13.82 -12.23 20.56
N LEU A 955 -14.01 -13.45 20.06
CA LEU A 955 -13.09 -14.57 20.25
C LEU A 955 -12.10 -14.73 19.09
N TRP A 956 -12.27 -13.95 18.02
CA TRP A 956 -11.44 -14.05 16.82
C TRP A 956 -10.04 -13.45 17.05
N PRO A 957 -9.00 -13.93 16.35
CA PRO A 957 -7.69 -13.30 16.36
C PRO A 957 -7.72 -11.83 15.93
N PRO A 958 -6.91 -10.95 16.55
CA PRO A 958 -6.85 -9.54 16.16
C PRO A 958 -6.06 -9.31 14.85
N ALA A 959 -5.20 -10.24 14.45
CA ALA A 959 -4.38 -10.18 13.23
C ALA A 959 -4.37 -11.53 12.47
N PRO A 960 -3.99 -11.57 11.18
CA PRO A 960 -4.03 -12.78 10.33
C PRO A 960 -3.11 -13.92 10.79
N ASP A 961 -2.01 -13.58 11.47
CA ASP A 961 -1.00 -14.52 11.98
C ASP A 961 -0.52 -14.09 13.38
N PRO A 962 -1.39 -14.16 14.41
CA PRO A 962 -1.03 -13.67 15.74
C PRO A 962 0.06 -14.58 16.32
N LYS A 963 1.15 -14.00 16.82
CA LYS A 963 2.10 -14.80 17.60
C LYS A 963 1.45 -15.20 18.93
N PRO A 964 1.95 -16.22 19.65
CA PRO A 964 1.31 -16.71 20.89
C PRO A 964 1.03 -15.61 21.92
N GLU A 965 1.90 -14.60 21.94
CA GLU A 965 1.76 -13.38 22.73
C GLU A 965 0.67 -12.38 22.32
N GLU A 966 0.25 -12.43 21.06
CA GLU A 966 -0.79 -11.58 20.46
C GLU A 966 -2.12 -12.33 20.35
N LEU A 967 -2.15 -13.57 20.82
CA LEU A 967 -3.30 -14.45 20.70
C LEU A 967 -4.42 -13.96 21.61
N ASN A 968 -5.65 -13.96 21.08
CA ASN A 968 -6.82 -13.57 21.85
C ASN A 968 -7.20 -14.67 22.84
N TRP A 969 -6.68 -14.60 24.06
CA TRP A 969 -6.90 -15.59 25.11
C TRP A 969 -8.31 -15.55 25.74
N SER A 970 -9.18 -14.63 25.32
CA SER A 970 -10.53 -14.48 25.88
C SER A 970 -11.36 -15.76 25.78
N GLY A 971 -11.21 -16.57 24.72
CA GLY A 971 -11.92 -17.84 24.57
C GLY A 971 -11.55 -18.87 25.63
N VAL A 972 -10.27 -18.92 26.01
CA VAL A 972 -9.79 -19.83 27.07
C VAL A 972 -10.29 -19.37 28.43
N VAL A 973 -10.22 -18.07 28.72
CA VAL A 973 -10.68 -17.51 30.00
C VAL A 973 -12.21 -17.64 30.13
N PHE A 974 -12.96 -17.33 29.08
CA PHE A 974 -14.41 -17.48 29.05
C PHE A 974 -14.83 -18.94 29.19
N GLY A 975 -14.26 -19.83 28.38
CA GLY A 975 -14.53 -21.26 28.42
C GLY A 975 -14.19 -21.87 29.79
N GLY A 976 -13.04 -21.50 30.36
CA GLY A 976 -12.63 -21.90 31.70
C GLY A 976 -13.60 -21.41 32.78
N GLY A 977 -14.06 -20.16 32.70
CA GLY A 977 -15.08 -19.60 33.59
C GLY A 977 -16.42 -20.35 33.50
N VAL A 978 -16.86 -20.70 32.29
CA VAL A 978 -18.08 -21.51 32.08
C VAL A 978 -17.91 -22.91 32.68
N VAL A 979 -16.80 -23.60 32.42
CA VAL A 979 -16.51 -24.93 32.97
C VAL A 979 -16.50 -24.88 34.50
N TRP A 980 -15.80 -23.90 35.08
CA TRP A 980 -15.77 -23.70 36.53
C TRP A 980 -17.16 -23.47 37.11
N SER A 981 -17.97 -22.64 36.45
CA SER A 981 -19.35 -22.35 36.88
C SER A 981 -20.23 -23.60 36.84
N LEU A 982 -20.10 -24.43 35.80
CA LEU A 982 -20.81 -25.70 35.69
C LEU A 982 -20.36 -26.73 36.74
N LEU A 983 -19.06 -26.82 37.02
CA LEU A 983 -18.51 -27.68 38.07
C LEU A 983 -18.99 -27.22 39.45
N TYR A 984 -18.90 -25.92 39.74
CA TYR A 984 -19.43 -25.32 40.96
C TYR A 984 -20.91 -25.64 41.11
N TRP A 985 -21.72 -25.46 40.06
CA TRP A 985 -23.14 -25.80 40.06
C TRP A 985 -23.38 -27.29 40.35
N ALA A 986 -22.67 -28.20 39.67
CA ALA A 986 -22.84 -29.64 39.81
C ALA A 986 -22.44 -30.17 41.21
N VAL A 987 -21.39 -29.60 41.81
CA VAL A 987 -20.86 -30.06 43.10
C VAL A 987 -21.58 -29.41 44.28
N TRP A 988 -21.80 -28.09 44.20
CA TRP A 988 -22.31 -27.27 45.30
C TRP A 988 -23.55 -26.46 44.91
N GLY A 989 -23.49 -25.63 43.87
CA GLY A 989 -24.52 -24.62 43.56
C GLY A 989 -25.94 -25.18 43.51
N ARG A 990 -26.18 -26.33 42.87
CA ARG A 990 -27.50 -26.98 42.79
C ARG A 990 -28.10 -27.41 44.13
N LYS A 991 -27.28 -27.50 45.19
CA LYS A 991 -27.72 -27.90 46.54
C LYS A 991 -28.13 -26.72 47.39
N VAL A 992 -27.70 -25.50 47.04
CA VAL A 992 -27.82 -24.31 47.91
C VAL A 992 -28.54 -23.15 47.22
N TYR A 993 -28.47 -23.06 45.90
CA TYR A 993 -29.15 -22.03 45.12
C TYR A 993 -30.64 -22.33 45.01
N THR A 994 -31.46 -21.47 45.59
CA THR A 994 -32.93 -21.60 45.63
C THR A 994 -33.60 -20.60 44.69
N GLY A 995 -33.11 -20.46 43.46
CA GLY A 995 -33.71 -19.57 42.45
C GLY A 995 -33.76 -18.09 42.85
N PRO A 996 -34.31 -17.22 41.98
CA PRO A 996 -34.53 -15.83 42.34
C PRO A 996 -35.55 -15.75 43.49
N VAL A 997 -35.17 -15.08 44.57
CA VAL A 997 -36.08 -14.84 45.70
C VAL A 997 -37.10 -13.80 45.23
N LEU A 998 -38.28 -14.28 44.87
CA LEU A 998 -39.42 -13.45 44.54
C LEU A 998 -39.91 -12.74 45.81
N GLU A 999 -39.41 -11.52 46.05
CA GLU A 999 -40.02 -10.59 47.01
C GLU A 999 -41.35 -10.08 46.42
N ILE A 1000 -42.35 -10.95 46.38
CA ILE A 1000 -43.69 -10.59 45.93
C ILE A 1000 -44.37 -9.76 47.02
N ASN A 1001 -44.50 -8.46 46.79
CA ASN A 1001 -45.72 -7.75 47.14
C ASN A 1001 -46.23 -7.00 45.89
N PRO A 1002 -47.32 -7.47 45.23
CA PRO A 1002 -47.75 -6.94 43.92
C PRO A 1002 -48.34 -5.51 43.94
N GLN A 1003 -48.22 -4.77 45.04
CA GLN A 1003 -48.83 -3.45 45.23
C GLN A 1003 -47.82 -2.33 45.60
N ARG A 1004 -46.57 -2.39 45.12
CA ARG A 1004 -45.63 -1.26 45.20
C ARG A 1004 -45.02 -0.91 43.86
#